data_AF-A0A1D2S2Q0-F1
#
_entry.id   AF-A0A1D2S2Q0-F1
#
_cell.length_a   1.000
_cell.length_b   1.000
_cell.length_c   1.000
_cell.angle_alpha   90.00
_cell.angle_beta   90.00
_cell.angle_gamma   90.00
#
_symmetry.space_group_name_H-M   'P 1'
#
loop_
_entity.id
_entity.type
_entity.pdbx_description
1 polymer ?
#
loop_
_entity_poly.entity_id
_entity_poly.type
_entity_poly.pdbx_seq_one_letter_code
_entity_poly.pdbx_strand_id
1 'polypeptide(L)'
;MGASMNPAPQPPGTPDLAALRDAYRRDKAALLATLVAPLPSVRSVHGVLRRLTRLADALLATLWRAAALPPGLALVAVGGFGRRQLLPYSDVDVLVLLPEGSHAALGLDTRGRVEDFIRSCWDAGLEIGSSVRSIEECLHEAAGDVTVQTSLLEARRITGSAALFQRFEAAFRASLDPRAFLTAKTLELQQRHTKYENTAYALEPNAKESPGGLRDLQTIRWVAHAAGLGSSWRALAASGLATAYEAQQLERNEAVLLLIRARLHAIAGRREDRLGFDLQTAVAESFGYQSVTEGGARLPMRASETLMRRYYWAAKAVSQLTQLLLLNIEERLNPAQTPPRRINERFFDKGGMIEVASDDLYQRDPHAILETFLLFQSSAALQELSARTLRALYAARGVMNSAFRRDPVNHAAFLRILQQPAGITHAMRLMNQTSVLGRYLWPFRRIVGQMQHDLFHVYTVDQHILMVLRNMRRFFMAEHAHEYPFCSQLAAGWDKPWVLYLAALFHDIGKGRGGDHSRIGAVAVRRFCRQHGIARAEARLVEFLVREHLSMSRTAQKEDLSDPDVIAAFARRVGDERSLTALYLLTVADIRGTSPMVWNAWKGKLLEDLYRATLRVLGGRAPDAAAETEARKRDALVLLALNALPANAHEVLWNTLDLGYFMRHEAADIAWHT
;
A
#
# COMPACT_ATOMS: atom_id res chain seq x y z
N MET A 1 67.20 -43.33 32.49
CA MET A 1 66.43 -42.06 32.43
C MET A 1 66.32 -41.64 30.98
N GLY A 2 65.21 -42.00 30.32
CA GLY A 2 64.90 -41.53 28.97
C GLY A 2 63.52 -40.89 29.02
N ALA A 3 63.47 -39.57 29.06
CA ALA A 3 62.24 -38.81 29.11
C ALA A 3 61.54 -38.88 27.74
N SER A 4 60.38 -39.53 27.71
CA SER A 4 59.47 -39.54 26.57
C SER A 4 58.91 -38.13 26.38
N MET A 5 59.31 -37.47 25.29
CA MET A 5 58.68 -36.24 24.84
C MET A 5 57.28 -36.57 24.30
N ASN A 6 56.25 -36.00 24.93
CA ASN A 6 54.90 -35.98 24.36
C ASN A 6 54.92 -35.27 23.00
N PRO A 7 54.26 -35.82 21.97
CA PRO A 7 54.14 -35.13 20.69
C PRO A 7 53.28 -33.87 20.84
N ALA A 8 53.71 -32.78 20.20
CA ALA A 8 52.95 -31.54 20.12
C ALA A 8 51.56 -31.79 19.51
N PRO A 9 50.52 -31.06 19.94
CA PRO A 9 49.19 -31.18 19.34
C PRO A 9 49.25 -30.81 17.85
N GLN A 10 48.74 -31.71 17.00
CA GLN A 10 48.60 -31.44 15.57
C GLN A 10 47.70 -30.21 15.35
N PRO A 11 48.01 -29.36 14.35
CA PRO A 11 47.11 -28.27 13.99
C PRO A 11 45.74 -28.85 13.60
N PRO A 12 44.62 -28.17 13.92
CA PRO A 12 43.30 -28.62 13.46
C PRO A 12 43.35 -28.71 11.93
N GLY A 13 43.16 -29.92 11.39
CA GLY A 13 43.20 -30.15 9.95
C GLY A 13 42.23 -29.23 9.22
N THR A 14 42.63 -28.78 8.03
CA THR A 14 41.78 -27.95 7.15
C THR A 14 40.42 -28.63 7.00
N PRO A 15 39.31 -27.96 7.33
CA PRO A 15 38.00 -28.59 7.27
C PRO A 15 37.69 -29.00 5.84
N ASP A 16 37.10 -30.19 5.66
CA ASP A 16 36.58 -30.62 4.37
C ASP A 16 35.38 -29.72 3.98
N LEU A 17 35.67 -28.68 3.19
CA LEU A 17 34.69 -27.69 2.75
C LEU A 17 33.58 -28.32 1.91
N ALA A 18 33.87 -29.39 1.16
CA ALA A 18 32.86 -30.09 0.38
C ALA A 18 31.89 -30.84 1.29
N ALA A 19 32.39 -31.55 2.30
CA ALA A 19 31.55 -32.22 3.29
C ALA A 19 30.69 -31.21 4.10
N LEU A 20 31.27 -30.06 4.50
CA LEU A 20 30.54 -29.00 5.18
C LEU A 20 29.43 -28.40 4.30
N ARG A 21 29.72 -28.13 3.03
CA ARG A 21 28.74 -27.63 2.05
C ARG A 21 27.59 -28.61 1.88
N ASP A 22 27.88 -29.88 1.71
CA ASP A 22 26.86 -30.89 1.47
C ASP A 22 25.99 -31.12 2.71
N ALA A 23 26.60 -31.10 3.91
CA ALA A 23 25.85 -31.12 5.16
C ALA A 23 24.93 -29.90 5.31
N TYR A 24 25.46 -28.70 5.08
CA TYR A 24 24.67 -27.46 5.15
C TYR A 24 23.50 -27.47 4.17
N ARG A 25 23.73 -27.90 2.92
CA ARG A 25 22.68 -28.02 1.90
C ARG A 25 21.60 -29.03 2.28
N ARG A 26 21.98 -30.21 2.78
CA ARG A 26 21.02 -31.24 3.22
C ARG A 26 20.15 -30.73 4.38
N ASP A 27 20.76 -30.17 5.40
CA ASP A 27 20.05 -29.68 6.59
C ASP A 27 19.16 -28.47 6.27
N LYS A 28 19.65 -27.56 5.41
CA LYS A 28 18.86 -26.45 4.90
C LYS A 28 17.64 -26.97 4.13
N ALA A 29 17.82 -27.90 3.20
CA ALA A 29 16.74 -28.49 2.42
C ALA A 29 15.67 -29.17 3.31
N ALA A 30 16.10 -29.89 4.36
CA ALA A 30 15.19 -30.48 5.33
C ALA A 30 14.33 -29.42 6.05
N LEU A 31 14.93 -28.28 6.43
CA LEU A 31 14.19 -27.14 7.01
C LEU A 31 13.22 -26.50 6.00
N LEU A 32 13.61 -26.38 4.72
CA LEU A 32 12.73 -25.82 3.69
C LEU A 32 11.49 -26.69 3.44
N ALA A 33 11.66 -28.01 3.45
CA ALA A 33 10.54 -28.95 3.34
C ALA A 33 9.49 -28.70 4.45
N THR A 34 9.91 -28.33 5.67
CA THR A 34 8.97 -28.00 6.76
C THR A 34 8.17 -26.71 6.52
N LEU A 35 8.64 -25.79 5.67
CA LEU A 35 7.90 -24.56 5.34
C LEU A 35 6.75 -24.83 4.38
N VAL A 36 6.97 -25.72 3.41
CA VAL A 36 5.98 -26.06 2.37
C VAL A 36 4.90 -27.00 2.93
N ALA A 37 5.25 -27.82 3.93
CA ALA A 37 4.29 -28.63 4.67
C ALA A 37 3.34 -27.77 5.54
N PRO A 38 2.15 -28.29 5.91
CA PRO A 38 1.26 -27.64 6.87
C PRO A 38 1.95 -27.42 8.22
N LEU A 39 1.98 -26.16 8.67
CA LEU A 39 2.50 -25.79 9.98
C LEU A 39 1.36 -25.75 11.02
N PRO A 40 1.63 -26.08 12.30
CA PRO A 40 0.61 -26.00 13.37
C PRO A 40 0.01 -24.61 13.56
N SER A 41 0.80 -23.56 13.26
CA SER A 41 0.35 -22.18 13.28
C SER A 41 1.24 -21.32 12.40
N VAL A 42 0.75 -20.13 11.99
CA VAL A 42 1.57 -19.14 11.29
C VAL A 42 2.80 -18.70 12.09
N ARG A 43 2.72 -18.71 13.43
CA ARG A 43 3.82 -18.31 14.31
C ARG A 43 4.99 -19.29 14.30
N SER A 44 4.75 -20.54 13.88
CA SER A 44 5.78 -21.58 13.77
C SER A 44 6.91 -21.19 12.81
N VAL A 45 6.66 -20.27 11.87
CA VAL A 45 7.69 -19.70 10.98
C VAL A 45 8.90 -19.17 11.75
N HIS A 46 8.69 -18.49 12.89
CA HIS A 46 9.79 -17.97 13.71
C HIS A 46 10.69 -19.08 14.27
N GLY A 47 10.14 -20.28 14.49
CA GLY A 47 10.93 -21.44 14.89
C GLY A 47 11.84 -21.91 13.76
N VAL A 48 11.30 -21.99 12.53
CA VAL A 48 12.04 -22.40 11.34
C VAL A 48 13.15 -21.40 11.01
N LEU A 49 12.86 -20.09 10.96
CA LEU A 49 13.87 -19.07 10.65
C LEU A 49 15.00 -19.03 11.69
N ARG A 50 14.69 -19.28 12.97
CA ARG A 50 15.72 -19.42 14.03
C ARG A 50 16.58 -20.66 13.82
N ARG A 51 16.03 -21.78 13.33
CA ARG A 51 16.83 -22.97 12.99
C ARG A 51 17.72 -22.73 11.77
N LEU A 52 17.21 -22.08 10.73
CA LEU A 52 18.01 -21.65 9.57
C LEU A 52 19.17 -20.74 10.01
N THR A 53 18.87 -19.75 10.87
CA THR A 53 19.90 -18.86 11.44
C THR A 53 20.96 -19.65 12.21
N ARG A 54 20.56 -20.59 13.08
CA ARG A 54 21.50 -21.41 13.84
C ARG A 54 22.36 -22.30 12.96
N LEU A 55 21.81 -22.83 11.87
CA LEU A 55 22.55 -23.63 10.91
C LEU A 55 23.68 -22.80 10.26
N ALA A 56 23.37 -21.57 9.83
CA ALA A 56 24.38 -20.63 9.31
C ALA A 56 25.38 -20.19 10.39
N ASP A 57 24.92 -19.87 11.62
CA ASP A 57 25.80 -19.53 12.75
C ASP A 57 26.82 -20.65 13.04
N ALA A 58 26.38 -21.92 13.02
CA ALA A 58 27.24 -23.06 13.31
C ALA A 58 28.29 -23.29 12.21
N LEU A 59 27.91 -23.14 10.95
CA LEU A 59 28.86 -23.21 9.83
C LEU A 59 29.89 -22.07 9.90
N LEU A 60 29.43 -20.82 10.09
CA LEU A 60 30.31 -19.66 10.25
C LEU A 60 31.28 -19.83 11.43
N ALA A 61 30.82 -20.31 12.58
CA ALA A 61 31.68 -20.55 13.75
C ALA A 61 32.70 -21.67 13.51
N THR A 62 32.40 -22.64 12.64
CA THR A 62 33.33 -23.71 12.26
C THR A 62 34.41 -23.18 11.33
N LEU A 63 34.01 -22.45 10.29
CA LEU A 63 34.94 -21.80 9.35
C LEU A 63 35.81 -20.75 10.05
N TRP A 64 35.25 -19.98 10.98
CA TRP A 64 36.00 -19.00 11.78
C TRP A 64 37.11 -19.63 12.60
N ARG A 65 36.83 -20.79 13.22
CA ARG A 65 37.83 -21.55 14.00
C ARG A 65 38.91 -22.13 13.09
N ALA A 66 38.53 -22.65 11.94
CA ALA A 66 39.47 -23.20 10.96
C ALA A 66 40.43 -22.14 10.39
N ALA A 67 39.94 -20.91 10.18
CA ALA A 67 40.77 -19.80 9.72
C ALA A 67 41.76 -19.29 10.78
N ALA A 68 41.69 -19.79 12.03
CA ALA A 68 42.57 -19.42 13.14
C ALA A 68 42.75 -17.89 13.29
N LEU A 69 41.64 -17.15 13.19
CA LEU A 69 41.63 -15.70 13.28
C LEU A 69 42.04 -15.23 14.69
N PRO A 70 42.72 -14.08 14.83
CA PRO A 70 43.21 -13.63 16.13
C PRO A 70 42.07 -13.44 17.14
N PRO A 71 42.28 -13.75 18.43
CA PRO A 71 41.24 -13.73 19.45
C PRO A 71 40.68 -12.32 19.73
N GLY A 72 41.39 -11.28 19.30
CA GLY A 72 40.96 -9.89 19.42
C GLY A 72 39.80 -9.51 18.49
N LEU A 73 39.55 -10.29 17.43
CA LEU A 73 38.48 -10.01 16.45
C LEU A 73 37.14 -10.60 16.89
N ALA A 74 36.05 -10.07 16.34
CA ALA A 74 34.71 -10.63 16.53
C ALA A 74 33.99 -10.81 15.18
N LEU A 75 33.24 -11.91 15.07
CA LEU A 75 32.31 -12.13 13.95
C LEU A 75 30.90 -11.74 14.38
N VAL A 76 30.31 -10.81 13.65
CA VAL A 76 29.03 -10.19 13.97
C VAL A 76 28.07 -10.40 12.82
N ALA A 77 26.87 -10.92 13.08
CA ALA A 77 25.77 -10.94 12.13
C ALA A 77 25.10 -9.57 12.12
N VAL A 78 24.74 -9.06 10.94
CA VAL A 78 24.04 -7.76 10.80
C VAL A 78 22.73 -7.92 10.02
N GLY A 79 21.90 -6.88 10.01
CA GLY A 79 20.62 -6.87 9.29
C GLY A 79 19.66 -8.02 9.66
N GLY A 80 19.00 -8.61 8.65
CA GLY A 80 18.04 -9.70 8.84
C GLY A 80 18.62 -10.97 9.49
N PHE A 81 19.90 -11.26 9.23
CA PHE A 81 20.62 -12.36 9.86
C PHE A 81 20.95 -12.06 11.32
N GLY A 82 21.36 -10.82 11.63
CA GLY A 82 21.53 -10.30 12.99
C GLY A 82 20.27 -10.46 13.85
N ARG A 83 19.10 -10.11 13.29
CA ARG A 83 17.77 -10.27 13.91
C ARG A 83 17.28 -11.72 14.05
N ARG A 84 18.07 -12.72 13.59
CA ARG A 84 17.70 -14.16 13.59
C ARG A 84 16.44 -14.47 12.78
N GLN A 85 16.24 -13.75 11.68
CA GLN A 85 15.15 -13.94 10.74
C GLN A 85 15.67 -14.33 9.35
N LEU A 86 16.65 -15.25 9.28
CA LEU A 86 17.19 -15.74 8.01
C LEU A 86 16.12 -16.52 7.21
N LEU A 87 15.76 -16.01 6.02
CA LEU A 87 14.86 -16.68 5.07
C LEU A 87 15.60 -17.69 4.18
N PRO A 88 14.88 -18.61 3.51
CA PRO A 88 15.48 -19.68 2.71
C PRO A 88 16.55 -19.23 1.69
N TYR A 89 16.30 -18.14 0.98
CA TYR A 89 17.19 -17.60 -0.05
C TYR A 89 17.48 -16.12 0.25
N SER A 90 17.96 -15.86 1.47
CA SER A 90 18.45 -14.54 1.86
C SER A 90 19.92 -14.62 2.21
N ASP A 91 20.60 -13.51 1.93
CA ASP A 91 22.01 -13.32 2.18
C ASP A 91 22.32 -13.45 3.68
N VAL A 92 23.53 -13.93 3.98
CA VAL A 92 24.09 -14.04 5.32
C VAL A 92 25.06 -12.87 5.51
N ASP A 93 24.55 -11.75 5.97
CA ASP A 93 25.34 -10.53 6.14
C ASP A 93 26.16 -10.54 7.44
N VAL A 94 27.48 -10.40 7.32
CA VAL A 94 28.42 -10.39 8.44
C VAL A 94 29.34 -9.16 8.45
N LEU A 95 29.77 -8.82 9.65
CA LEU A 95 30.82 -7.84 9.95
C LEU A 95 31.94 -8.58 10.69
N VAL A 96 33.15 -8.55 10.13
CA VAL A 96 34.37 -8.89 10.83
C VAL A 96 34.84 -7.62 11.55
N LEU A 97 34.58 -7.57 12.86
CA LEU A 97 34.86 -6.42 13.69
C LEU A 97 36.30 -6.48 14.22
N LEU A 98 37.04 -5.40 13.98
CA LEU A 98 38.43 -5.22 14.35
C LEU A 98 38.57 -4.30 15.58
N PRO A 99 39.59 -4.50 16.44
CA PRO A 99 40.00 -3.49 17.41
C PRO A 99 40.48 -2.18 16.75
N GLU A 100 40.48 -1.06 17.47
CA GLU A 100 41.00 0.21 16.92
C GLU A 100 42.49 0.15 16.61
N GLY A 101 42.92 0.92 15.62
CA GLY A 101 44.30 0.93 15.12
C GLY A 101 44.72 -0.37 14.40
N SER A 102 43.83 -1.36 14.31
CA SER A 102 44.15 -2.66 13.72
C SER A 102 44.44 -2.57 12.23
N HIS A 103 43.87 -1.65 11.44
CA HIS A 103 44.21 -1.58 10.02
C HIS A 103 45.71 -1.32 9.74
N ALA A 104 46.38 -0.56 10.62
CA ALA A 104 47.82 -0.34 10.56
C ALA A 104 48.64 -1.43 11.28
N ALA A 105 48.07 -2.10 12.28
CA ALA A 105 48.73 -3.13 13.09
C ALA A 105 48.43 -4.59 12.66
N LEU A 106 47.49 -4.81 11.74
CA LEU A 106 47.18 -6.10 11.14
C LEU A 106 48.32 -6.47 10.20
N GLY A 107 49.21 -7.35 10.67
CA GLY A 107 50.20 -7.97 9.78
C GLY A 107 49.53 -8.63 8.58
N LEU A 108 50.24 -8.70 7.45
CA LEU A 108 49.76 -9.29 6.18
C LEU A 108 49.09 -10.67 6.38
N ASP A 109 49.57 -11.46 7.34
CA ASP A 109 49.01 -12.76 7.73
C ASP A 109 47.53 -12.67 8.17
N THR A 110 47.13 -11.68 8.99
CA THR A 110 45.73 -11.61 9.44
C THR A 110 44.79 -11.20 8.32
N ARG A 111 45.22 -10.31 7.41
CA ARG A 111 44.43 -9.95 6.22
C ARG A 111 44.20 -11.18 5.35
N GLY A 112 45.25 -11.95 5.06
CA GLY A 112 45.14 -13.20 4.31
C GLY A 112 44.17 -14.20 4.95
N ARG A 113 44.25 -14.39 6.28
CA ARG A 113 43.30 -15.27 7.00
C ARG A 113 41.85 -14.80 6.94
N VAL A 114 41.59 -13.50 6.95
CA VAL A 114 40.22 -12.96 6.79
C VAL A 114 39.71 -13.21 5.37
N GLU A 115 40.55 -12.98 4.35
CA GLU A 115 40.21 -13.28 2.95
C GLU A 115 39.93 -14.76 2.72
N ASP A 116 40.76 -15.64 3.28
CA ASP A 116 40.58 -17.09 3.20
C ASP A 116 39.34 -17.56 3.96
N PHE A 117 39.02 -16.95 5.10
CA PHE A 117 37.76 -17.19 5.83
C PHE A 117 36.55 -16.85 4.96
N ILE A 118 36.53 -15.68 4.33
CA ILE A 118 35.42 -15.24 3.48
C ILE A 118 35.29 -16.17 2.26
N ARG A 119 36.40 -16.53 1.62
CA ARG A 119 36.42 -17.49 0.50
C ARG A 119 35.85 -18.84 0.93
N SER A 120 36.27 -19.34 2.09
CA SER A 120 35.78 -20.60 2.66
C SER A 120 34.27 -20.57 2.93
N CYS A 121 33.70 -19.40 3.27
CA CYS A 121 32.25 -19.25 3.45
C CYS A 121 31.49 -19.44 2.13
N TRP A 122 31.98 -18.85 1.03
CA TRP A 122 31.41 -19.08 -0.30
C TRP A 122 31.55 -20.54 -0.74
N ASP A 123 32.73 -21.12 -0.55
CA ASP A 123 33.00 -22.52 -0.93
C ASP A 123 32.15 -23.52 -0.13
N ALA A 124 31.84 -23.19 1.13
CA ALA A 124 30.91 -23.94 1.97
C ALA A 124 29.42 -23.73 1.61
N GLY A 125 29.11 -22.88 0.63
CA GLY A 125 27.76 -22.68 0.10
C GLY A 125 26.93 -21.62 0.81
N LEU A 126 27.55 -20.69 1.55
CA LEU A 126 26.88 -19.50 2.08
C LEU A 126 26.87 -18.38 1.03
N GLU A 127 25.70 -17.77 0.83
CA GLU A 127 25.58 -16.47 0.14
C GLU A 127 25.94 -15.37 1.15
N ILE A 128 27.24 -15.14 1.35
CA ILE A 128 27.75 -14.22 2.39
C ILE A 128 27.95 -12.80 1.82
N GLY A 129 27.33 -11.82 2.48
CA GLY A 129 27.69 -10.41 2.37
C GLY A 129 28.65 -10.08 3.52
N SER A 130 29.80 -9.47 3.26
CA SER A 130 30.80 -9.23 4.31
C SER A 130 31.36 -7.81 4.29
N SER A 131 31.66 -7.31 5.49
CA SER A 131 32.43 -6.08 5.71
C SER A 131 33.49 -6.35 6.78
N VAL A 132 34.63 -5.68 6.67
CA VAL A 132 35.75 -5.78 7.63
C VAL A 132 36.04 -4.35 8.09
N ARG A 133 35.76 -4.03 9.35
CA ARG A 133 35.82 -2.65 9.86
C ARG A 133 36.25 -2.60 11.32
N SER A 134 36.92 -1.52 11.70
CA SER A 134 37.08 -1.11 13.10
C SER A 134 35.79 -0.50 13.66
N ILE A 135 35.76 -0.18 14.95
CA ILE A 135 34.60 0.50 15.55
C ILE A 135 34.45 1.90 14.95
N GLU A 136 35.53 2.69 14.87
CA GLU A 136 35.54 4.03 14.26
C GLU A 136 35.03 4.01 12.81
N GLU A 137 35.47 3.07 11.99
CA GLU A 137 34.99 2.92 10.61
C GLU A 137 33.51 2.54 10.55
N CYS A 138 33.03 1.66 11.45
CA CYS A 138 31.60 1.37 11.56
C CYS A 138 30.79 2.63 11.88
N LEU A 139 31.26 3.47 12.80
CA LEU A 139 30.59 4.71 13.17
C LEU A 139 30.63 5.74 12.05
N HIS A 140 31.76 5.87 11.36
CA HIS A 140 31.92 6.77 10.22
C HIS A 140 30.96 6.42 9.08
N GLU A 141 30.93 5.14 8.69
CA GLU A 141 30.03 4.64 7.64
C GLU A 141 28.54 4.79 8.03
N ALA A 142 28.21 4.55 9.31
CA ALA A 142 26.86 4.71 9.81
C ALA A 142 26.40 6.18 9.86
N ALA A 143 27.32 7.12 10.06
CA ALA A 143 27.01 8.55 10.03
C ALA A 143 26.67 9.04 8.61
N GLY A 144 27.24 8.40 7.59
CA GLY A 144 27.00 8.73 6.17
C GLY A 144 25.80 8.01 5.54
N ASP A 145 25.37 6.86 6.06
CA ASP A 145 24.31 6.03 5.46
C ASP A 145 23.37 5.41 6.51
N VAL A 146 22.09 5.82 6.47
CA VAL A 146 21.03 5.30 7.34
C VAL A 146 20.78 3.79 7.13
N THR A 147 21.12 3.23 5.96
CA THR A 147 21.05 1.79 5.67
C THR A 147 22.11 1.04 6.47
N VAL A 148 23.34 1.53 6.52
CA VAL A 148 24.43 0.98 7.35
C VAL A 148 24.04 1.09 8.82
N GLN A 149 23.57 2.26 9.25
CA GLN A 149 23.09 2.49 10.61
C GLN A 149 21.97 1.49 10.99
N THR A 150 21.00 1.27 10.10
CA THR A 150 19.94 0.27 10.29
C THR A 150 20.51 -1.14 10.43
N SER A 151 21.49 -1.51 9.59
CA SER A 151 22.10 -2.84 9.61
C SER A 151 22.87 -3.11 10.91
N LEU A 152 23.65 -2.12 11.37
CA LEU A 152 24.43 -2.16 12.62
C LEU A 152 23.54 -2.13 13.87
N LEU A 153 22.39 -1.46 13.81
CA LEU A 153 21.39 -1.47 14.90
C LEU A 153 20.86 -2.88 15.19
N GLU A 154 20.96 -3.80 14.23
CA GLU A 154 20.54 -5.20 14.33
C GLU A 154 21.70 -6.16 14.59
N ALA A 155 22.88 -5.63 14.91
CA ALA A 155 24.09 -6.41 15.10
C ALA A 155 23.93 -7.44 16.22
N ARG A 156 24.48 -8.63 15.98
CA ARG A 156 24.53 -9.73 16.96
C ARG A 156 25.83 -10.49 16.82
N ARG A 157 26.60 -10.60 17.91
CA ARG A 157 27.79 -11.45 17.93
C ARG A 157 27.46 -12.92 17.63
N ILE A 158 28.21 -13.51 16.71
CA ILE A 158 28.20 -14.95 16.40
C ILE A 158 29.28 -15.63 17.24
N THR A 159 30.53 -15.19 17.09
CA THR A 159 31.71 -15.73 17.79
C THR A 159 32.82 -14.67 17.91
N GLY A 160 33.95 -15.02 18.52
CA GLY A 160 35.07 -14.11 18.77
C GLY A 160 34.85 -13.21 19.99
N SER A 161 35.62 -12.11 20.07
CA SER A 161 35.73 -11.23 21.23
C SER A 161 34.40 -10.60 21.67
N ALA A 162 33.90 -11.02 22.84
CA ALA A 162 32.70 -10.43 23.44
C ALA A 162 32.93 -8.99 23.93
N ALA A 163 34.12 -8.72 24.48
CA ALA A 163 34.49 -7.40 24.97
C ALA A 163 34.55 -6.37 23.83
N LEU A 164 35.09 -6.75 22.67
CA LEU A 164 35.11 -5.86 21.50
C LEU A 164 33.68 -5.53 21.03
N PHE A 165 32.81 -6.54 20.94
CA PHE A 165 31.42 -6.34 20.54
C PHE A 165 30.64 -5.43 21.52
N GLN A 166 30.84 -5.60 22.83
CA GLN A 166 30.20 -4.73 23.83
C GLN A 166 30.66 -3.27 23.72
N ARG A 167 31.95 -3.03 23.44
CA ARG A 167 32.46 -1.67 23.17
C ARG A 167 31.82 -1.07 21.92
N PHE A 168 31.71 -1.86 20.85
CA PHE A 168 31.01 -1.45 19.63
C PHE A 168 29.56 -1.08 19.91
N GLU A 169 28.79 -1.93 20.61
CA GLU A 169 27.38 -1.65 20.92
C GLU A 169 27.22 -0.37 21.75
N ALA A 170 28.12 -0.13 22.72
CA ALA A 170 28.10 1.07 23.53
C ALA A 170 28.40 2.33 22.70
N ALA A 171 29.45 2.28 21.87
CA ALA A 171 29.86 3.39 21.02
C ALA A 171 28.78 3.72 19.96
N PHE A 172 28.23 2.70 19.30
CA PHE A 172 27.17 2.85 18.31
C PHE A 172 25.88 3.42 18.91
N ARG A 173 25.50 2.97 20.12
CA ARG A 173 24.32 3.53 20.81
C ARG A 173 24.54 4.98 21.20
N ALA A 174 25.76 5.35 21.60
CA ALA A 174 26.10 6.73 21.96
C ALA A 174 26.14 7.67 20.74
N SER A 175 26.47 7.17 19.55
CA SER A 175 26.51 7.97 18.32
C SER A 175 25.15 8.15 17.64
N LEU A 176 24.13 7.42 18.07
CA LEU A 176 22.81 7.40 17.42
C LEU A 176 21.97 8.59 17.87
N ASP A 177 21.59 9.47 16.94
CA ASP A 177 20.55 10.48 17.16
C ASP A 177 19.16 9.91 16.78
N PRO A 178 18.26 9.66 17.74
CA PRO A 178 16.94 9.09 17.45
C PRO A 178 16.05 9.99 16.60
N ARG A 179 16.20 11.32 16.70
CA ARG A 179 15.37 12.27 15.92
C ARG A 179 15.81 12.27 14.46
N ALA A 180 17.11 12.40 14.20
CA ALA A 180 17.65 12.29 12.86
C ALA A 180 17.32 10.92 12.24
N PHE A 181 17.43 9.84 13.03
CA PHE A 181 17.07 8.50 12.58
C PHE A 181 15.59 8.37 12.21
N LEU A 182 14.66 8.86 13.06
CA LEU A 182 13.23 8.89 12.74
C LEU A 182 12.97 9.61 11.42
N THR A 183 13.51 10.81 11.25
CA THR A 183 13.32 11.61 10.02
C THR A 183 13.81 10.86 8.79
N ALA A 184 15.02 10.30 8.85
CA ALA A 184 15.61 9.54 7.74
C ALA A 184 14.78 8.28 7.40
N LYS A 185 14.37 7.51 8.41
CA LYS A 185 13.54 6.30 8.20
C LYS A 185 12.14 6.60 7.68
N THR A 186 11.55 7.73 8.10
CA THR A 186 10.25 8.18 7.59
C THR A 186 10.35 8.57 6.12
N LEU A 187 11.41 9.27 5.71
CA LEU A 187 11.66 9.59 4.30
C LEU A 187 11.86 8.32 3.45
N GLU A 188 12.68 7.37 3.91
CA GLU A 188 12.85 6.08 3.22
C GLU A 188 11.53 5.32 3.08
N LEU A 189 10.68 5.35 4.11
CA LEU A 189 9.35 4.74 4.07
C LEU A 189 8.48 5.40 2.99
N GLN A 190 8.42 6.73 2.93
CA GLN A 190 7.62 7.48 1.95
C GLN A 190 8.10 7.24 0.51
N GLN A 191 9.42 7.27 0.28
CA GLN A 191 10.02 7.00 -1.03
C GLN A 191 9.71 5.56 -1.49
N ARG A 192 9.87 4.58 -0.60
CA ARG A 192 9.54 3.19 -0.88
C ARG A 192 8.05 3.02 -1.17
N HIS A 193 7.16 3.60 -0.37
CA HIS A 193 5.71 3.53 -0.61
C HIS A 193 5.35 4.13 -1.98
N THR A 194 5.97 5.25 -2.37
CA THR A 194 5.79 5.88 -3.68
C THR A 194 6.21 4.96 -4.83
N LYS A 195 7.34 4.25 -4.70
CA LYS A 195 7.78 3.23 -5.68
C LYS A 195 6.74 2.11 -5.90
N TYR A 196 5.89 1.85 -4.91
CA TYR A 196 4.79 0.87 -4.97
C TYR A 196 3.41 1.55 -5.01
N GLU A 197 3.32 2.72 -5.67
CA GLU A 197 2.08 3.45 -5.93
C GLU A 197 1.25 3.79 -4.68
N ASN A 198 1.89 3.84 -3.50
CA ASN A 198 1.26 4.12 -2.21
C ASN A 198 0.07 3.18 -1.90
N THR A 199 0.09 1.93 -2.41
CA THR A 199 -0.99 0.97 -2.23
C THR A 199 -0.53 -0.39 -1.71
N ALA A 200 -1.18 -0.86 -0.65
CA ALA A 200 -1.04 -2.23 -0.13
C ALA A 200 -1.84 -3.26 -0.95
N TYR A 201 -2.59 -2.81 -1.96
CA TYR A 201 -3.68 -3.54 -2.58
C TYR A 201 -3.40 -3.93 -4.04
N ALA A 202 -2.13 -3.86 -4.47
CA ALA A 202 -1.71 -4.38 -5.76
C ALA A 202 -2.03 -5.87 -5.87
N LEU A 203 -2.41 -6.34 -7.07
CA LEU A 203 -2.72 -7.75 -7.30
C LEU A 203 -1.50 -8.68 -7.24
N GLU A 204 -0.30 -8.14 -7.46
CA GLU A 204 0.98 -8.85 -7.32
C GLU A 204 1.90 -8.10 -6.36
N PRO A 205 1.56 -8.06 -5.07
CA PRO A 205 2.24 -7.20 -4.11
C PRO A 205 3.61 -7.75 -3.71
N ASN A 206 4.49 -6.87 -3.25
CA ASN A 206 5.75 -7.28 -2.63
C ASN A 206 5.54 -7.50 -1.13
N ALA A 207 5.75 -8.72 -0.63
CA ALA A 207 5.52 -9.07 0.77
C ALA A 207 6.46 -8.35 1.75
N LYS A 208 7.57 -7.81 1.26
CA LYS A 208 8.57 -7.08 2.04
C LYS A 208 8.39 -5.57 1.93
N GLU A 209 8.40 -5.04 0.72
CA GLU A 209 8.62 -3.61 0.47
C GLU A 209 7.33 -2.81 0.15
N SER A 210 6.22 -3.46 -0.23
CA SER A 210 4.94 -2.75 -0.44
C SER A 210 4.42 -2.13 0.87
N PRO A 211 3.58 -1.06 0.82
CA PRO A 211 2.88 -0.55 1.99
C PRO A 211 2.15 -1.67 2.75
N GLY A 212 2.29 -1.69 4.08
CA GLY A 212 1.77 -2.77 4.91
C GLY A 212 2.62 -4.05 4.91
N GLY A 213 3.75 -4.08 4.21
CA GLY A 213 4.69 -5.20 4.15
C GLY A 213 5.60 -5.31 5.38
N LEU A 214 6.51 -6.29 5.36
CA LEU A 214 7.44 -6.54 6.47
C LEU A 214 8.36 -5.34 6.78
N ARG A 215 8.72 -4.54 5.78
CA ARG A 215 9.60 -3.38 5.97
C ARG A 215 8.96 -2.29 6.83
N ASP A 216 7.64 -2.13 6.76
CA ASP A 216 6.91 -1.18 7.63
C ASP A 216 7.04 -1.59 9.09
N LEU A 217 6.84 -2.88 9.39
CA LEU A 217 7.02 -3.44 10.73
C LEU A 217 8.46 -3.29 11.23
N GLN A 218 9.44 -3.55 10.36
CA GLN A 218 10.84 -3.38 10.69
C GLN A 218 11.17 -1.91 10.99
N THR A 219 10.61 -0.97 10.22
CA THR A 219 10.79 0.47 10.43
C THR A 219 10.35 0.89 11.82
N ILE A 220 9.16 0.45 12.27
CA ILE A 220 8.69 0.72 13.65
C ILE A 220 9.71 0.21 14.66
N ARG A 221 10.18 -1.03 14.52
CA ARG A 221 11.13 -1.64 15.47
C ARG A 221 12.47 -0.93 15.48
N TRP A 222 12.98 -0.52 14.32
CA TRP A 222 14.24 0.21 14.21
C TRP A 222 14.15 1.56 14.89
N VAL A 223 13.14 2.35 14.54
CA VAL A 223 12.96 3.68 15.13
C VAL A 223 12.70 3.58 16.63
N ALA A 224 11.87 2.64 17.08
CA ALA A 224 11.63 2.45 18.51
C ALA A 224 12.88 1.95 19.27
N HIS A 225 13.69 1.08 18.66
CA HIS A 225 14.94 0.63 19.26
C HIS A 225 15.96 1.76 19.34
N ALA A 226 16.09 2.56 18.27
CA ALA A 226 16.93 3.75 18.23
C ALA A 226 16.55 4.77 19.31
N ALA A 227 15.25 4.96 19.53
CA ALA A 227 14.71 5.84 20.57
C ALA A 227 14.75 5.25 21.99
N GLY A 228 15.28 4.04 22.19
CA GLY A 228 15.30 3.39 23.51
C GLY A 228 13.91 2.96 24.03
N LEU A 229 12.90 2.91 23.16
CA LEU A 229 11.51 2.59 23.51
C LEU A 229 11.21 1.08 23.51
N GLY A 230 12.15 0.27 23.01
CA GLY A 230 12.11 -1.20 23.01
C GLY A 230 12.43 -1.82 21.65
N SER A 231 12.87 -3.08 21.65
CA SER A 231 13.32 -3.81 20.45
C SER A 231 12.37 -4.93 19.97
N SER A 232 11.26 -5.13 20.69
CA SER A 232 10.24 -6.14 20.40
C SER A 232 8.84 -5.61 20.64
N TRP A 233 7.82 -6.20 20.01
CA TRP A 233 6.42 -5.79 20.19
C TRP A 233 5.97 -5.80 21.65
N ARG A 234 6.44 -6.78 22.44
CA ARG A 234 6.16 -6.85 23.88
C ARG A 234 6.85 -5.73 24.65
N ALA A 235 8.08 -5.37 24.29
CA ALA A 235 8.77 -4.24 24.88
C ALA A 235 8.08 -2.91 24.55
N LEU A 236 7.56 -2.74 23.32
CA LEU A 236 6.78 -1.55 22.95
C LEU A 236 5.45 -1.45 23.73
N ALA A 237 4.84 -2.59 24.06
CA ALA A 237 3.68 -2.60 24.94
C ALA A 237 4.06 -2.23 26.38
N ALA A 238 5.17 -2.78 26.89
CA ALA A 238 5.67 -2.49 28.24
C ALA A 238 6.08 -1.01 28.41
N SER A 239 6.59 -0.37 27.35
CA SER A 239 6.93 1.06 27.37
C SER A 239 5.72 1.98 27.12
N GLY A 240 4.51 1.42 26.99
CA GLY A 240 3.26 2.15 26.74
C GLY A 240 3.17 2.76 25.33
N LEU A 241 4.07 2.42 24.42
CA LEU A 241 4.05 2.94 23.04
C LEU A 241 2.91 2.30 22.23
N ALA A 242 2.66 1.01 22.50
CA ALA A 242 1.55 0.24 21.94
C ALA A 242 0.69 -0.34 23.07
N THR A 243 -0.58 -0.64 22.78
CA THR A 243 -1.38 -1.46 23.71
C THR A 243 -0.99 -2.94 23.58
N ALA A 244 -1.30 -3.76 24.60
CA ALA A 244 -1.08 -5.20 24.54
C ALA A 244 -1.79 -5.87 23.34
N TYR A 245 -2.99 -5.37 23.01
CA TYR A 245 -3.73 -5.82 21.84
C TYR A 245 -3.05 -5.42 20.54
N GLU A 246 -2.61 -4.16 20.39
CA GLU A 246 -1.84 -3.69 19.22
C GLU A 246 -0.58 -4.54 19.00
N ALA A 247 0.20 -4.78 20.06
CA ALA A 247 1.40 -5.63 19.99
C ALA A 247 1.10 -7.07 19.57
N GLN A 248 -0.01 -7.65 20.06
CA GLN A 248 -0.45 -8.98 19.64
C GLN A 248 -0.85 -9.02 18.17
N GLN A 249 -1.50 -7.98 17.66
CA GLN A 249 -1.87 -7.88 16.24
C GLN A 249 -0.63 -7.71 15.37
N LEU A 250 0.35 -6.90 15.78
CA LEU A 250 1.64 -6.76 15.07
C LEU A 250 2.37 -8.11 14.98
N GLU A 251 2.50 -8.84 16.09
CA GLU A 251 3.14 -10.16 16.13
C GLU A 251 2.42 -11.18 15.22
N ARG A 252 1.08 -11.14 15.16
CA ARG A 252 0.29 -12.01 14.29
C ARG A 252 0.47 -11.67 12.81
N ASN A 253 0.40 -10.38 12.45
CA ASN A 253 0.55 -9.95 11.07
C ASN A 253 1.99 -10.14 10.57
N GLU A 254 3.00 -9.88 11.40
CA GLU A 254 4.41 -10.21 11.11
C GLU A 254 4.56 -11.70 10.79
N ALA A 255 3.98 -12.58 11.61
CA ALA A 255 4.03 -14.03 11.38
C ALA A 255 3.40 -14.45 10.05
N VAL A 256 2.24 -13.87 9.70
CA VAL A 256 1.55 -14.16 8.43
C VAL A 256 2.43 -13.72 7.25
N LEU A 257 2.90 -12.48 7.24
CA LEU A 257 3.70 -11.94 6.15
C LEU A 257 5.05 -12.65 6.02
N LEU A 258 5.70 -12.98 7.14
CA LEU A 258 6.93 -13.78 7.14
C LEU A 258 6.69 -15.17 6.56
N LEU A 259 5.58 -15.83 6.91
CA LEU A 259 5.29 -17.17 6.40
C LEU A 259 4.96 -17.15 4.91
N ILE A 260 4.21 -16.14 4.44
CA ILE A 260 3.96 -15.93 3.00
C ILE A 260 5.30 -15.80 2.27
N ARG A 261 6.17 -14.90 2.74
CA ARG A 261 7.47 -14.65 2.12
C ARG A 261 8.40 -15.88 2.16
N ALA A 262 8.44 -16.60 3.28
CA ALA A 262 9.27 -17.80 3.43
C ALA A 262 8.80 -18.94 2.51
N ARG A 263 7.49 -19.11 2.32
CA ARG A 263 6.93 -20.10 1.39
C ARG A 263 7.13 -19.69 -0.06
N LEU A 264 6.99 -18.40 -0.37
CA LEU A 264 7.28 -17.86 -1.69
C LEU A 264 8.73 -18.17 -2.10
N HIS A 265 9.68 -17.93 -1.20
CA HIS A 265 11.09 -18.31 -1.36
C HIS A 265 11.26 -19.82 -1.61
N ALA A 266 10.68 -20.65 -0.73
CA ALA A 266 10.80 -22.10 -0.82
C ALA A 266 10.19 -22.69 -2.10
N ILE A 267 9.07 -22.14 -2.57
CA ILE A 267 8.35 -22.60 -3.77
C ILE A 267 9.03 -22.09 -5.05
N ALA A 268 9.50 -20.85 -5.06
CA ALA A 268 10.22 -20.30 -6.21
C ALA A 268 11.62 -20.89 -6.38
N GLY A 269 12.19 -21.49 -5.32
CA GLY A 269 13.55 -22.04 -5.31
C GLY A 269 14.65 -20.97 -5.39
N ARG A 270 14.28 -19.70 -5.16
CA ARG A 270 15.16 -18.52 -5.26
C ARG A 270 14.64 -17.40 -4.36
N ARG A 271 15.42 -16.33 -4.25
CA ARG A 271 14.93 -15.07 -3.66
C ARG A 271 13.78 -14.55 -4.51
N GLU A 272 12.61 -14.46 -3.91
CA GLU A 272 11.41 -13.89 -4.54
C GLU A 272 10.58 -13.18 -3.46
N ASP A 273 10.34 -11.89 -3.65
CA ASP A 273 9.61 -11.08 -2.68
C ASP A 273 8.26 -10.60 -3.23
N ARG A 274 8.00 -10.76 -4.54
CA ARG A 274 6.73 -10.43 -5.21
C ARG A 274 5.85 -11.68 -5.30
N LEU A 275 4.62 -11.56 -4.80
CA LEU A 275 3.62 -12.61 -4.90
C LEU A 275 2.91 -12.53 -6.27
N GLY A 276 3.64 -12.94 -7.32
CA GLY A 276 3.18 -12.94 -8.70
C GLY A 276 2.06 -13.94 -8.99
N PHE A 277 1.28 -13.70 -10.04
CA PHE A 277 0.14 -14.55 -10.41
C PHE A 277 0.52 -16.02 -10.60
N ASP A 278 1.70 -16.27 -11.15
CA ASP A 278 2.29 -17.59 -11.38
C ASP A 278 2.56 -18.37 -10.09
N LEU A 279 2.91 -17.68 -8.99
CA LEU A 279 3.26 -18.29 -7.71
C LEU A 279 2.10 -18.31 -6.70
N GLN A 280 1.09 -17.44 -6.87
CA GLN A 280 -0.01 -17.27 -5.90
C GLN A 280 -0.73 -18.56 -5.55
N THR A 281 -1.06 -19.39 -6.55
CA THR A 281 -1.79 -20.65 -6.35
C THR A 281 -0.94 -21.66 -5.57
N ALA A 282 0.31 -21.90 -5.99
CA ALA A 282 1.20 -22.83 -5.31
C ALA A 282 1.49 -22.40 -3.86
N VAL A 283 1.70 -21.09 -3.64
CA VAL A 283 1.85 -20.56 -2.29
C VAL A 283 0.57 -20.79 -1.48
N ALA A 284 -0.61 -20.53 -2.04
CA ALA A 284 -1.87 -20.73 -1.34
C ALA A 284 -2.12 -22.21 -0.95
N GLU A 285 -1.80 -23.14 -1.84
CA GLU A 285 -1.92 -24.58 -1.59
C GLU A 285 -1.00 -25.04 -0.47
N SER A 286 0.19 -24.46 -0.32
CA SER A 286 1.06 -24.74 0.84
C SER A 286 0.43 -24.32 2.18
N PHE A 287 -0.54 -23.39 2.19
CA PHE A 287 -1.36 -23.06 3.38
C PHE A 287 -2.53 -24.03 3.60
N GLY A 288 -2.67 -25.04 2.75
CA GLY A 288 -3.81 -25.95 2.75
C GLY A 288 -5.09 -25.29 2.23
N TYR A 289 -5.01 -24.14 1.57
CA TYR A 289 -6.19 -23.58 0.91
C TYR A 289 -6.49 -24.39 -0.35
N GLN A 290 -7.75 -24.77 -0.48
CA GLN A 290 -8.27 -25.47 -1.64
C GLN A 290 -9.23 -24.54 -2.37
N SER A 291 -9.35 -24.72 -3.68
CA SER A 291 -10.40 -24.07 -4.46
C SER A 291 -11.73 -24.74 -4.10
N VAL A 292 -12.55 -24.07 -3.28
CA VAL A 292 -13.84 -24.60 -2.84
C VAL A 292 -14.93 -24.07 -3.74
N THR A 293 -15.69 -24.99 -4.34
CA THR A 293 -16.98 -24.68 -4.93
C THR A 293 -18.02 -24.81 -3.82
N GLU A 294 -18.37 -23.71 -3.14
CA GLU A 294 -19.46 -23.74 -2.16
C GLU A 294 -20.77 -24.14 -2.88
N GLY A 295 -21.49 -25.12 -2.31
CA GLY A 295 -22.69 -25.71 -2.89
C GLY A 295 -23.72 -24.67 -3.32
N GLY A 296 -23.77 -24.41 -4.63
CA GLY A 296 -24.70 -23.48 -5.29
C GLY A 296 -24.09 -22.17 -5.81
N ALA A 297 -22.86 -21.81 -5.44
CA ALA A 297 -22.16 -20.66 -6.03
C ALA A 297 -21.48 -21.06 -7.35
N ARG A 298 -21.89 -20.42 -8.46
CA ARG A 298 -21.39 -20.71 -9.82
C ARG A 298 -19.89 -20.42 -10.05
N LEU A 299 -19.17 -19.83 -9.09
CA LEU A 299 -17.74 -19.52 -9.23
C LEU A 299 -16.98 -20.03 -7.99
N PRO A 300 -15.99 -20.94 -8.16
CA PRO A 300 -15.16 -21.40 -7.05
C PRO A 300 -14.30 -20.25 -6.51
N MET A 301 -14.28 -20.06 -5.18
CA MET A 301 -13.29 -19.16 -4.58
C MET A 301 -11.93 -19.84 -4.69
N ARG A 302 -11.02 -19.24 -5.45
CA ARG A 302 -9.71 -19.86 -5.73
C ARG A 302 -8.87 -19.88 -4.46
N ALA A 303 -8.00 -20.88 -4.33
CA ALA A 303 -7.03 -20.95 -3.23
C ALA A 303 -6.20 -19.64 -3.14
N SER A 304 -5.75 -19.12 -4.28
CA SER A 304 -5.03 -17.85 -4.41
C SER A 304 -5.83 -16.66 -3.86
N GLU A 305 -7.11 -16.52 -4.19
CA GLU A 305 -7.96 -15.45 -3.68
C GLU A 305 -8.09 -15.49 -2.15
N THR A 306 -8.13 -16.70 -1.56
CA THR A 306 -8.15 -16.87 -0.09
C THR A 306 -6.85 -16.40 0.55
N LEU A 307 -5.70 -16.75 -0.04
CA LEU A 307 -4.39 -16.29 0.40
C LEU A 307 -4.29 -14.76 0.28
N MET A 308 -4.64 -14.22 -0.90
CA MET A 308 -4.55 -12.79 -1.19
C MET A 308 -5.43 -11.97 -0.27
N ARG A 309 -6.66 -12.44 0.02
CA ARG A 309 -7.51 -11.80 1.03
C ARG A 309 -6.85 -11.76 2.40
N ARG A 310 -6.19 -12.84 2.84
CA ARG A 310 -5.43 -12.83 4.12
C ARG A 310 -4.25 -11.86 4.07
N TYR A 311 -3.52 -11.80 2.95
CA TYR A 311 -2.44 -10.82 2.74
C TYR A 311 -2.96 -9.38 2.87
N TYR A 312 -4.02 -9.00 2.16
CA TYR A 312 -4.54 -7.63 2.18
C TYR A 312 -5.06 -7.21 3.55
N TRP A 313 -5.67 -8.14 4.30
CA TRP A 313 -6.11 -7.85 5.67
C TRP A 313 -4.92 -7.66 6.61
N ALA A 314 -3.85 -8.44 6.46
CA ALA A 314 -2.61 -8.22 7.20
C ALA A 314 -1.95 -6.89 6.83
N ALA A 315 -1.79 -6.61 5.54
CA ALA A 315 -1.17 -5.38 5.04
C ALA A 315 -1.96 -4.13 5.45
N LYS A 316 -3.30 -4.17 5.42
CA LYS A 316 -4.16 -3.11 5.94
C LYS A 316 -3.93 -2.87 7.43
N ALA A 317 -3.90 -3.94 8.24
CA ALA A 317 -3.68 -3.82 9.68
C ALA A 317 -2.27 -3.29 10.00
N VAL A 318 -1.24 -3.73 9.27
CA VAL A 318 0.12 -3.21 9.40
C VAL A 318 0.15 -1.73 9.05
N SER A 319 -0.40 -1.32 7.90
CA SER A 319 -0.41 0.09 7.47
C SER A 319 -1.02 1.01 8.53
N GLN A 320 -2.18 0.61 9.09
CA GLN A 320 -2.84 1.35 10.18
C GLN A 320 -1.93 1.49 11.43
N LEU A 321 -1.33 0.38 11.86
CA LEU A 321 -0.54 0.35 13.09
C LEU A 321 0.84 1.02 12.90
N THR A 322 1.40 0.99 11.70
CA THR A 322 2.62 1.72 11.35
C THR A 322 2.41 3.21 11.46
N GLN A 323 1.36 3.75 10.85
CA GLN A 323 1.03 5.17 10.96
C GLN A 323 0.83 5.58 12.43
N LEU A 324 0.03 4.81 13.16
CA LEU A 324 -0.22 5.05 14.59
C LEU A 324 1.08 5.07 15.41
N LEU A 325 1.94 4.05 15.27
CA LEU A 325 3.12 3.93 16.12
C LEU A 325 4.22 4.91 15.74
N LEU A 326 4.41 5.22 14.45
CA LEU A 326 5.36 6.26 14.05
C LEU A 326 4.97 7.62 14.60
N LEU A 327 3.69 8.02 14.52
CA LEU A 327 3.20 9.26 15.13
C LEU A 327 3.40 9.27 16.66
N ASN A 328 3.17 8.15 17.36
CA ASN A 328 3.43 8.08 18.80
C ASN A 328 4.93 8.19 19.13
N ILE A 329 5.82 7.62 18.30
CA ILE A 329 7.27 7.75 18.50
C ILE A 329 7.71 9.19 18.26
N GLU A 330 7.21 9.80 17.19
CA GLU A 330 7.45 11.21 16.86
C GLU A 330 7.01 12.12 18.01
N GLU A 331 5.81 11.92 18.56
CA GLU A 331 5.31 12.70 19.69
C GLU A 331 6.17 12.55 20.96
N ARG A 332 6.76 11.38 21.20
CA ARG A 332 7.69 11.17 22.33
C ARG A 332 9.05 11.84 22.12
N LEU A 333 9.56 11.84 20.88
CA LEU A 333 10.86 12.44 20.55
C LEU A 333 10.75 13.97 20.40
N ASN A 334 9.62 14.44 19.88
CA ASN A 334 9.32 15.82 19.53
C ASN A 334 7.97 16.23 20.15
N PRO A 335 7.88 16.34 21.50
CA PRO A 335 6.64 16.72 22.15
C PRO A 335 6.18 18.10 21.68
N ALA A 336 4.89 18.22 21.39
CA ALA A 336 4.30 19.48 20.94
C ALA A 336 4.51 20.58 22.00
N GLN A 337 5.00 21.74 21.56
CA GLN A 337 5.26 22.87 22.46
C GLN A 337 4.03 23.77 22.66
N THR A 338 3.06 23.69 21.74
CA THR A 338 1.84 24.50 21.79
C THR A 338 0.66 23.64 22.25
N PRO A 339 -0.19 24.12 23.17
CA PRO A 339 -1.38 23.40 23.57
C PRO A 339 -2.34 23.24 22.38
N PRO A 340 -3.08 22.11 22.29
CA PRO A 340 -4.00 21.87 21.19
C PRO A 340 -5.17 22.87 21.26
N ARG A 341 -5.58 23.40 20.11
CA ARG A 341 -6.67 24.38 20.01
C ARG A 341 -8.01 23.65 20.01
N ARG A 342 -8.93 24.02 20.89
CA ARG A 342 -10.26 23.41 20.94
C ARG A 342 -11.05 23.68 19.65
N ILE A 343 -11.59 22.64 19.03
CA ILE A 343 -12.55 22.74 17.92
C ILE A 343 -13.96 22.76 18.50
N ASN A 344 -14.27 21.79 19.37
CA ASN A 344 -15.53 21.69 20.10
C ASN A 344 -15.34 20.86 21.39
N GLU A 345 -16.43 20.41 22.04
CA GLU A 345 -16.38 19.55 23.25
C GLU A 345 -15.68 18.19 23.02
N ARG A 346 -15.64 17.72 21.78
CA ARG A 346 -15.21 16.37 21.40
C ARG A 346 -13.84 16.34 20.74
N PHE A 347 -13.41 17.44 20.12
CA PHE A 347 -12.21 17.48 19.29
C PHE A 347 -11.35 18.73 19.51
N PHE A 348 -10.06 18.53 19.28
CA PHE A 348 -9.02 19.56 19.25
C PHE A 348 -8.25 19.50 17.93
N ASP A 349 -7.66 20.63 17.57
CA ASP A 349 -6.70 20.82 16.50
C ASP A 349 -5.30 20.86 17.12
N LYS A 350 -4.53 19.79 16.88
CA LYS A 350 -3.15 19.64 17.35
C LYS A 350 -2.21 19.78 16.16
N GLY A 351 -1.85 21.01 15.81
CA GLY A 351 -0.93 21.27 14.70
C GLY A 351 -1.45 20.79 13.35
N GLY A 352 -2.75 20.98 13.06
CA GLY A 352 -3.38 20.49 11.83
C GLY A 352 -3.88 19.05 11.91
N MET A 353 -3.73 18.37 13.05
CA MET A 353 -4.29 17.03 13.29
C MET A 353 -5.55 17.08 14.14
N ILE A 354 -6.57 16.30 13.78
CA ILE A 354 -7.74 16.09 14.63
C ILE A 354 -7.36 15.19 15.80
N GLU A 355 -7.50 15.71 17.02
CA GLU A 355 -7.29 15.01 18.28
C GLU A 355 -8.60 14.87 19.07
N VAL A 356 -8.93 13.65 19.50
CA VAL A 356 -10.07 13.40 20.39
C VAL A 356 -9.85 14.01 21.77
N ALA A 357 -10.92 14.53 22.37
CA ALA A 357 -10.88 15.09 23.72
C ALA A 357 -10.57 14.03 24.79
N SER A 358 -11.07 12.81 24.61
CA SER A 358 -10.84 11.67 25.50
C SER A 358 -10.66 10.36 24.72
N ASP A 359 -9.90 9.42 25.30
CA ASP A 359 -9.59 8.12 24.67
C ASP A 359 -10.84 7.24 24.47
N ASP A 360 -11.84 7.46 25.32
CA ASP A 360 -13.11 6.73 25.36
C ASP A 360 -14.25 7.43 24.60
N LEU A 361 -13.96 8.55 23.90
CA LEU A 361 -14.97 9.38 23.24
C LEU A 361 -15.91 8.55 22.37
N TYR A 362 -15.37 7.68 21.52
CA TYR A 362 -16.18 6.89 20.57
C TYR A 362 -16.95 5.74 21.23
N GLN A 363 -16.57 5.35 22.45
CA GLN A 363 -17.32 4.37 23.24
C GLN A 363 -18.53 5.03 23.90
N ARG A 364 -18.35 6.26 24.41
CA ARG A 364 -19.42 7.06 25.03
C ARG A 364 -20.38 7.69 24.00
N ASP A 365 -19.83 8.23 22.93
CA ASP A 365 -20.55 8.86 21.82
C ASP A 365 -20.06 8.28 20.47
N PRO A 366 -20.65 7.15 20.02
CA PRO A 366 -20.32 6.56 18.74
C PRO A 366 -20.54 7.49 17.54
N HIS A 367 -21.46 8.46 17.62
CA HIS A 367 -21.75 9.38 16.49
C HIS A 367 -20.53 10.23 16.14
N ALA A 368 -19.68 10.52 17.12
CA ALA A 368 -18.42 11.23 16.93
C ALA A 368 -17.50 10.54 15.90
N ILE A 369 -17.63 9.22 15.66
CA ILE A 369 -16.80 8.50 14.68
C ILE A 369 -16.96 9.09 13.27
N LEU A 370 -18.19 9.33 12.81
CA LEU A 370 -18.42 9.91 11.48
C LEU A 370 -18.18 11.42 11.48
N GLU A 371 -18.45 12.08 12.60
CA GLU A 371 -18.14 13.50 12.77
C GLU A 371 -16.65 13.79 12.59
N THR A 372 -15.74 12.93 13.05
CA THR A 372 -14.29 13.05 12.82
C THR A 372 -13.98 13.28 11.34
N PHE A 373 -14.58 12.49 10.44
CA PHE A 373 -14.34 12.60 9.00
C PHE A 373 -15.06 13.79 8.37
N LEU A 374 -16.21 14.17 8.92
CA LEU A 374 -16.89 15.38 8.49
C LEU A 374 -16.08 16.63 8.84
N LEU A 375 -15.57 16.73 10.07
CA LEU A 375 -14.67 17.80 10.52
C LEU A 375 -13.40 17.85 9.68
N PHE A 376 -12.83 16.69 9.37
CA PHE A 376 -11.67 16.55 8.47
C PHE A 376 -11.94 17.17 7.09
N GLN A 377 -13.13 16.99 6.52
CA GLN A 377 -13.47 17.58 5.22
C GLN A 377 -13.80 19.07 5.28
N SER A 378 -14.33 19.54 6.41
CA SER A 378 -14.86 20.89 6.55
C SER A 378 -13.81 21.95 6.87
N SER A 379 -12.54 21.57 7.11
CA SER A 379 -11.48 22.50 7.46
C SER A 379 -10.22 22.26 6.62
N ALA A 380 -9.79 23.27 5.86
CA ALA A 380 -8.53 23.22 5.11
C ALA A 380 -7.28 23.17 6.02
N ALA A 381 -7.42 23.55 7.29
CA ALA A 381 -6.34 23.48 8.28
C ALA A 381 -6.12 22.07 8.82
N LEU A 382 -7.13 21.19 8.73
CA LEU A 382 -7.08 19.83 9.28
C LEU A 382 -6.65 18.87 8.18
N GLN A 383 -5.42 18.37 8.27
CA GLN A 383 -4.79 17.57 7.21
C GLN A 383 -4.64 16.09 7.60
N GLU A 384 -4.60 15.78 8.89
CA GLU A 384 -4.38 14.42 9.40
C GLU A 384 -5.16 14.10 10.69
N LEU A 385 -5.05 12.85 11.16
CA LEU A 385 -5.58 12.42 12.46
C LEU A 385 -4.42 12.18 13.42
N SER A 386 -4.54 12.66 14.66
CA SER A 386 -3.50 12.43 15.67
C SER A 386 -3.39 10.94 16.04
N ALA A 387 -2.25 10.55 16.61
CA ALA A 387 -2.04 9.19 17.13
C ALA A 387 -3.16 8.78 18.11
N ARG A 388 -3.57 9.70 18.98
CA ARG A 388 -4.67 9.50 19.93
C ARG A 388 -5.99 9.19 19.23
N THR A 389 -6.33 9.95 18.19
CA THR A 389 -7.54 9.73 17.38
C THR A 389 -7.51 8.40 16.63
N LEU A 390 -6.38 8.05 16.01
CA LEU A 390 -6.20 6.78 15.32
C LEU A 390 -6.36 5.58 16.27
N ARG A 391 -5.77 5.67 17.47
CA ARG A 391 -5.91 4.64 18.52
C ARG A 391 -7.35 4.51 19.00
N ALA A 392 -8.02 5.64 19.25
CA ALA A 392 -9.43 5.64 19.65
C ALA A 392 -10.33 5.00 18.57
N LEU A 393 -10.13 5.32 17.28
CA LEU A 393 -10.85 4.69 16.16
C LEU A 393 -10.57 3.17 16.09
N TYR A 394 -9.32 2.76 16.31
CA TYR A 394 -8.93 1.35 16.31
C TYR A 394 -9.61 0.56 17.44
N ALA A 395 -9.74 1.17 18.63
CA ALA A 395 -10.45 0.61 19.79
C ALA A 395 -11.98 0.62 19.60
N ALA A 396 -12.53 1.63 18.92
CA ALA A 396 -13.97 1.79 18.67
C ALA A 396 -14.54 0.78 17.67
N ARG A 397 -13.72 -0.10 17.09
CA ARG A 397 -14.17 -1.08 16.08
C ARG A 397 -15.35 -1.94 16.53
N GLY A 398 -15.47 -2.27 17.82
CA GLY A 398 -16.58 -3.04 18.37
C GLY A 398 -17.92 -2.31 18.39
N VAL A 399 -17.92 -0.97 18.53
CA VAL A 399 -19.16 -0.18 18.66
C VAL A 399 -19.86 0.05 17.31
N MET A 400 -19.12 -0.05 16.20
CA MET A 400 -19.65 0.02 14.82
C MET A 400 -20.37 -1.27 14.39
N ASN A 401 -21.36 -1.68 15.18
CA ASN A 401 -22.18 -2.87 15.00
C ASN A 401 -23.45 -2.57 14.17
N SER A 402 -24.46 -3.45 14.20
CA SER A 402 -25.71 -3.25 13.46
C SER A 402 -26.58 -2.11 13.98
N ALA A 403 -26.48 -1.75 15.27
CA ALA A 403 -27.19 -0.60 15.84
C ALA A 403 -26.60 0.70 15.28
N PHE A 404 -25.27 0.86 15.35
CA PHE A 404 -24.56 2.00 14.77
C PHE A 404 -24.93 2.25 13.30
N ARG A 405 -24.97 1.19 12.48
CA ARG A 405 -25.34 1.28 11.06
C ARG A 405 -26.81 1.59 10.77
N ARG A 406 -27.71 1.37 11.72
CA ARG A 406 -29.16 1.63 11.55
C ARG A 406 -29.57 2.98 12.16
N ASP A 407 -28.65 3.65 12.84
CA ASP A 407 -28.90 4.92 13.51
C ASP A 407 -29.10 6.05 12.48
N PRO A 408 -30.25 6.77 12.53
CA PRO A 408 -30.53 7.90 11.65
C PRO A 408 -29.50 9.03 11.74
N VAL A 409 -28.88 9.25 12.89
CA VAL A 409 -27.84 10.28 13.08
C VAL A 409 -26.62 9.93 12.22
N ASN A 410 -26.22 8.66 12.21
CA ASN A 410 -25.10 8.20 11.38
C ASN A 410 -25.45 8.20 9.89
N HIS A 411 -26.71 7.92 9.52
CA HIS A 411 -27.18 8.08 8.14
C HIS A 411 -27.04 9.51 7.65
N ALA A 412 -27.50 10.47 8.45
CA ALA A 412 -27.38 11.89 8.15
C ALA A 412 -25.91 12.33 8.08
N ALA A 413 -25.06 11.90 9.02
CA ALA A 413 -23.63 12.22 9.02
C ALA A 413 -22.91 11.69 7.77
N PHE A 414 -23.17 10.45 7.36
CA PHE A 414 -22.56 9.89 6.15
C PHE A 414 -23.04 10.58 4.86
N LEU A 415 -24.32 10.96 4.78
CA LEU A 415 -24.80 11.77 3.66
C LEU A 415 -24.12 13.14 3.62
N ARG A 416 -23.94 13.80 4.77
CA ARG A 416 -23.22 15.07 4.85
C ARG A 416 -21.77 14.97 4.39
N ILE A 417 -21.09 13.86 4.67
CA ILE A 417 -19.74 13.53 4.16
C ILE A 417 -19.75 13.48 2.63
N LEU A 418 -20.69 12.72 2.04
CA LEU A 418 -20.84 12.60 0.58
C LEU A 418 -21.17 13.93 -0.12
N GLN A 419 -21.89 14.80 0.58
CA GLN A 419 -22.36 16.10 0.10
C GLN A 419 -21.36 17.24 0.33
N GLN A 420 -20.23 16.99 1.01
CA GLN A 420 -19.22 18.04 1.18
C GLN A 420 -18.69 18.50 -0.19
N PRO A 421 -18.50 19.82 -0.38
CA PRO A 421 -17.98 20.36 -1.62
C PRO A 421 -16.51 19.96 -1.85
N ALA A 422 -15.76 19.62 -0.81
CA ALA A 422 -14.35 19.27 -0.89
C ALA A 422 -14.00 18.05 0.00
N GLY A 423 -12.78 17.52 -0.18
CA GLY A 423 -12.21 16.52 0.71
C GLY A 423 -12.77 15.10 0.62
N ILE A 424 -13.78 14.82 -0.22
CA ILE A 424 -14.45 13.51 -0.28
C ILE A 424 -13.51 12.33 -0.55
N THR A 425 -12.56 12.50 -1.49
CA THR A 425 -11.58 11.46 -1.83
C THR A 425 -10.69 11.13 -0.63
N HIS A 426 -10.23 12.15 0.10
CA HIS A 426 -9.38 11.98 1.28
C HIS A 426 -10.16 11.35 2.44
N ALA A 427 -11.38 11.81 2.71
CA ALA A 427 -12.24 11.25 3.73
C ALA A 427 -12.57 9.78 3.48
N MET A 428 -12.99 9.42 2.25
CA MET A 428 -13.30 8.02 1.92
C MET A 428 -12.07 7.12 2.01
N ARG A 429 -10.91 7.60 1.59
CA ARG A 429 -9.64 6.88 1.74
C ARG A 429 -9.30 6.67 3.21
N LEU A 430 -9.38 7.71 4.04
CA LEU A 430 -9.08 7.65 5.46
C LEU A 430 -10.09 6.78 6.23
N MET A 431 -11.38 6.85 5.89
CA MET A 431 -12.41 5.94 6.41
C MET A 431 -12.15 4.48 6.00
N ASN A 432 -11.71 4.24 4.77
CA ASN A 432 -11.32 2.88 4.36
C ASN A 432 -10.08 2.42 5.12
N GLN A 433 -9.03 3.25 5.17
CA GLN A 433 -7.79 2.98 5.87
C GLN A 433 -8.04 2.65 7.33
N THR A 434 -8.83 3.44 8.07
CA THR A 434 -9.22 3.22 9.48
C THR A 434 -10.30 2.13 9.67
N SER A 435 -10.77 1.51 8.59
CA SER A 435 -11.86 0.51 8.54
C SER A 435 -13.26 1.03 8.90
N VAL A 436 -13.43 2.33 9.12
CA VAL A 436 -14.73 2.96 9.37
C VAL A 436 -15.67 2.79 8.18
N LEU A 437 -15.18 2.97 6.95
CA LEU A 437 -16.02 2.86 5.73
C LEU A 437 -16.66 1.47 5.62
N GLY A 438 -15.89 0.39 5.74
CA GLY A 438 -16.45 -0.95 5.71
C GLY A 438 -17.31 -1.28 6.94
N ARG A 439 -17.02 -0.72 8.11
CA ARG A 439 -17.83 -0.98 9.31
C ARG A 439 -19.18 -0.25 9.29
N TYR A 440 -19.25 0.90 8.63
CA TYR A 440 -20.46 1.64 8.36
C TYR A 440 -21.23 1.08 7.15
N LEU A 441 -20.58 1.01 5.98
CA LEU A 441 -21.14 0.48 4.75
C LEU A 441 -20.83 -1.03 4.63
N TRP A 442 -21.68 -1.87 5.23
CA TRP A 442 -21.44 -3.31 5.30
C TRP A 442 -21.27 -4.03 3.93
N PRO A 443 -22.00 -3.66 2.85
CA PRO A 443 -21.71 -4.18 1.52
C PRO A 443 -20.26 -3.92 1.09
N PHE A 444 -19.72 -2.74 1.37
CA PHE A 444 -18.33 -2.38 1.12
C PHE A 444 -17.36 -3.26 1.91
N ARG A 445 -17.68 -3.63 3.15
CA ARG A 445 -16.81 -4.53 3.94
C ARG A 445 -16.52 -5.85 3.25
N ARG A 446 -17.47 -6.38 2.48
CA ARG A 446 -17.37 -7.70 1.85
C ARG A 446 -16.38 -7.73 0.70
N ILE A 447 -16.18 -6.58 0.05
CA ILE A 447 -15.25 -6.41 -1.07
C ILE A 447 -13.86 -5.92 -0.63
N VAL A 448 -13.66 -5.59 0.66
CA VAL A 448 -12.35 -5.15 1.17
C VAL A 448 -11.32 -6.27 1.05
N GLY A 449 -10.26 -6.02 0.29
CA GLY A 449 -9.24 -7.01 0.00
C GLY A 449 -9.73 -8.12 -0.93
N GLN A 450 -10.82 -7.88 -1.67
CA GLN A 450 -11.28 -8.80 -2.69
C GLN A 450 -10.50 -8.56 -3.98
N MET A 451 -9.80 -9.60 -4.42
CA MET A 451 -9.10 -9.64 -5.68
C MET A 451 -10.05 -9.95 -6.83
N GLN A 452 -9.75 -9.42 -8.02
CA GLN A 452 -10.32 -9.88 -9.28
C GLN A 452 -9.20 -10.52 -10.09
N HIS A 453 -9.34 -11.80 -10.45
CA HIS A 453 -8.31 -12.51 -11.19
C HIS A 453 -8.51 -12.29 -12.70
N ASP A 454 -8.22 -11.08 -13.17
CA ASP A 454 -8.18 -10.72 -14.58
C ASP A 454 -6.96 -9.84 -14.91
N LEU A 455 -6.65 -9.73 -16.20
CA LEU A 455 -5.45 -9.06 -16.69
C LEU A 455 -5.53 -7.52 -16.66
N PHE A 456 -6.68 -6.95 -16.32
CA PHE A 456 -6.93 -5.51 -16.46
C PHE A 456 -6.91 -4.78 -15.12
N HIS A 457 -7.33 -5.44 -14.04
CA HIS A 457 -7.31 -4.85 -12.71
C HIS A 457 -5.92 -4.97 -12.08
N VAL A 458 -5.40 -3.85 -11.59
CA VAL A 458 -4.17 -3.85 -10.78
C VAL A 458 -4.45 -3.74 -9.28
N TYR A 459 -5.70 -3.45 -8.89
CA TYR A 459 -6.11 -3.24 -7.51
C TYR A 459 -7.25 -4.16 -7.05
N THR A 460 -7.39 -4.33 -5.73
CA THR A 460 -8.59 -4.94 -5.12
C THR A 460 -9.85 -4.11 -5.40
N VAL A 461 -11.03 -4.75 -5.36
CA VAL A 461 -12.32 -4.12 -5.68
C VAL A 461 -12.57 -2.86 -4.84
N ASP A 462 -12.24 -2.87 -3.54
CA ASP A 462 -12.43 -1.70 -2.68
C ASP A 462 -11.53 -0.52 -3.06
N GLN A 463 -10.30 -0.76 -3.50
CA GLN A 463 -9.41 0.31 -3.97
C GLN A 463 -9.80 0.80 -5.35
N HIS A 464 -10.20 -0.11 -6.24
CA HIS A 464 -10.75 0.25 -7.54
C HIS A 464 -11.93 1.22 -7.37
N ILE A 465 -12.91 0.90 -6.51
CA ILE A 465 -14.04 1.81 -6.22
C ILE A 465 -13.57 3.20 -5.73
N LEU A 466 -12.54 3.27 -4.87
CA LEU A 466 -12.00 4.55 -4.40
C LEU A 466 -11.27 5.32 -5.52
N MET A 467 -10.68 4.62 -6.49
CA MET A 467 -10.10 5.22 -7.69
C MET A 467 -11.18 5.75 -8.65
N VAL A 468 -12.28 5.00 -8.84
CA VAL A 468 -13.44 5.47 -9.61
C VAL A 468 -14.04 6.72 -8.97
N LEU A 469 -14.22 6.72 -7.64
CA LEU A 469 -14.68 7.90 -6.91
C LEU A 469 -13.76 9.11 -7.10
N ARG A 470 -12.44 8.89 -7.03
CA ARG A 470 -11.44 9.95 -7.28
C ARG A 470 -11.58 10.51 -8.69
N ASN A 471 -11.64 9.65 -9.71
CA ASN A 471 -11.78 10.08 -11.10
C ASN A 471 -13.08 10.87 -11.31
N MET A 472 -14.19 10.34 -10.80
CA MET A 472 -15.49 11.02 -10.82
C MET A 472 -15.40 12.41 -10.17
N ARG A 473 -14.72 12.55 -9.02
CA ARG A 473 -14.56 13.86 -8.36
C ARG A 473 -13.76 14.86 -9.19
N ARG A 474 -12.73 14.41 -9.92
CA ARG A 474 -11.88 15.28 -10.76
C ARG A 474 -12.65 15.93 -11.91
N PHE A 475 -13.69 15.29 -12.45
CA PHE A 475 -14.55 15.91 -13.46
C PHE A 475 -15.26 17.18 -12.96
N PHE A 476 -15.42 17.32 -11.64
CA PHE A 476 -16.03 18.47 -10.97
C PHE A 476 -15.00 19.45 -10.41
N MET A 477 -13.75 19.43 -10.87
CA MET A 477 -12.67 20.30 -10.40
C MET A 477 -12.04 21.05 -11.57
N ALA A 478 -12.10 22.39 -11.53
CA ALA A 478 -11.56 23.24 -12.59
C ALA A 478 -10.07 22.97 -12.87
N GLU A 479 -9.27 22.75 -11.82
CA GLU A 479 -7.84 22.43 -11.93
C GLU A 479 -7.55 21.11 -12.68
N HIS A 480 -8.54 20.22 -12.81
CA HIS A 480 -8.41 18.95 -13.52
C HIS A 480 -9.17 18.93 -14.86
N ALA A 481 -9.75 20.06 -15.29
CA ALA A 481 -10.57 20.11 -16.50
C ALA A 481 -9.78 19.72 -17.78
N HIS A 482 -8.49 20.05 -17.82
CA HIS A 482 -7.58 19.74 -18.92
C HIS A 482 -7.35 18.23 -19.12
N GLU A 483 -7.62 17.40 -18.10
CA GLU A 483 -7.42 15.95 -18.20
C GLU A 483 -8.51 15.28 -19.03
N TYR A 484 -9.77 15.74 -18.87
CA TYR A 484 -10.95 15.23 -19.59
C TYR A 484 -11.91 16.39 -19.90
N PRO A 485 -11.65 17.18 -20.96
CA PRO A 485 -12.44 18.36 -21.26
C PRO A 485 -13.93 18.06 -21.42
N PHE A 486 -14.28 17.01 -22.17
CA PHE A 486 -15.67 16.63 -22.40
C PHE A 486 -16.39 16.14 -21.13
N CYS A 487 -15.74 15.34 -20.29
CA CYS A 487 -16.32 14.93 -19.01
C CYS A 487 -16.52 16.12 -18.07
N SER A 488 -15.59 17.07 -18.07
CA SER A 488 -15.66 18.26 -17.22
C SER A 488 -16.76 19.22 -17.69
N GLN A 489 -16.94 19.36 -19.01
CA GLN A 489 -18.04 20.12 -19.61
C GLN A 489 -19.40 19.52 -19.21
N LEU A 490 -19.56 18.20 -19.33
CA LEU A 490 -20.79 17.50 -18.92
C LEU A 490 -21.03 17.61 -17.40
N ALA A 491 -19.98 17.48 -16.59
CA ALA A 491 -20.07 17.59 -15.14
C ALA A 491 -20.41 19.00 -14.65
N ALA A 492 -20.01 20.05 -15.38
CA ALA A 492 -20.32 21.44 -15.04
C ALA A 492 -21.84 21.73 -15.05
N GLY A 493 -22.61 21.00 -15.88
CA GLY A 493 -24.07 21.11 -15.93
C GLY A 493 -24.82 20.33 -14.85
N TRP A 494 -24.12 19.69 -13.89
CA TRP A 494 -24.74 18.74 -12.97
C TRP A 494 -24.91 19.32 -11.55
N ASP A 495 -26.15 19.31 -11.06
CA ASP A 495 -26.58 19.99 -9.83
C ASP A 495 -26.21 19.24 -8.53
N LYS A 496 -26.18 17.90 -8.56
CA LYS A 496 -25.95 17.07 -7.37
C LYS A 496 -24.82 16.05 -7.61
N PRO A 497 -23.55 16.48 -7.56
CA PRO A 497 -22.40 15.60 -7.83
C PRO A 497 -22.34 14.37 -6.91
N TRP A 498 -22.79 14.52 -5.66
CA TRP A 498 -22.81 13.45 -4.65
C TRP A 498 -23.63 12.21 -5.07
N VAL A 499 -24.60 12.37 -5.98
CA VAL A 499 -25.39 11.26 -6.55
C VAL A 499 -24.49 10.35 -7.40
N LEU A 500 -23.57 10.93 -8.18
CA LEU A 500 -22.58 10.17 -8.95
C LEU A 500 -21.50 9.57 -8.06
N TYR A 501 -21.13 10.24 -6.96
CA TYR A 501 -20.22 9.69 -5.95
C TYR A 501 -20.82 8.45 -5.28
N LEU A 502 -22.12 8.47 -4.99
CA LEU A 502 -22.83 7.32 -4.47
C LEU A 502 -22.88 6.17 -5.50
N ALA A 503 -23.13 6.47 -6.77
CA ALA A 503 -23.08 5.46 -7.84
C ALA A 503 -21.67 4.84 -7.96
N ALA A 504 -20.61 5.66 -7.94
CA ALA A 504 -19.23 5.20 -7.96
C ALA A 504 -18.90 4.27 -6.78
N LEU A 505 -19.39 4.58 -5.57
CA LEU A 505 -19.21 3.73 -4.39
C LEU A 505 -19.92 2.36 -4.49
N PHE A 506 -20.99 2.27 -5.28
CA PHE A 506 -21.86 1.09 -5.33
C PHE A 506 -21.74 0.25 -6.62
N HIS A 507 -21.17 0.79 -7.70
CA HIS A 507 -21.20 0.14 -9.03
C HIS A 507 -20.74 -1.34 -8.99
N ASP A 508 -19.67 -1.60 -8.23
CA ASP A 508 -19.04 -2.91 -8.10
C ASP A 508 -19.25 -3.61 -6.75
N ILE A 509 -20.10 -3.06 -5.89
CA ILE A 509 -20.30 -3.54 -4.51
C ILE A 509 -20.86 -4.97 -4.42
N GLY A 510 -21.41 -5.47 -5.53
CA GLY A 510 -21.97 -6.81 -5.66
C GLY A 510 -20.94 -7.90 -5.99
N LYS A 511 -19.69 -7.55 -6.32
CA LYS A 511 -18.65 -8.51 -6.70
C LYS A 511 -18.41 -9.54 -5.59
N GLY A 512 -18.07 -10.77 -5.98
CA GLY A 512 -17.78 -11.88 -5.05
C GLY A 512 -18.98 -12.53 -4.38
N ARG A 513 -20.21 -12.19 -4.78
CA ARG A 513 -21.44 -12.71 -4.16
C ARG A 513 -22.14 -13.81 -4.97
N GLY A 514 -21.57 -14.19 -6.11
CA GLY A 514 -22.16 -15.12 -7.08
C GLY A 514 -23.33 -14.50 -7.86
N GLY A 515 -23.44 -14.82 -9.15
CA GLY A 515 -24.45 -14.22 -10.03
C GLY A 515 -24.03 -12.85 -10.61
N ASP A 516 -25.00 -12.11 -11.13
CA ASP A 516 -24.81 -10.79 -11.76
C ASP A 516 -24.56 -9.72 -10.68
N HIS A 517 -23.31 -9.22 -10.59
CA HIS A 517 -22.91 -8.27 -9.56
C HIS A 517 -23.60 -6.92 -9.70
N SER A 518 -23.93 -6.49 -10.92
CA SER A 518 -24.63 -5.23 -11.19
C SER A 518 -26.05 -5.27 -10.61
N ARG A 519 -26.77 -6.40 -10.78
CA ARG A 519 -28.10 -6.59 -10.16
C ARG A 519 -28.02 -6.63 -8.63
N ILE A 520 -27.01 -7.31 -8.08
CA ILE A 520 -26.82 -7.39 -6.63
C ILE A 520 -26.49 -6.00 -6.05
N GLY A 521 -25.66 -5.23 -6.75
CA GLY A 521 -25.34 -3.85 -6.42
C GLY A 521 -26.57 -2.96 -6.45
N ALA A 522 -27.41 -3.09 -7.48
CA ALA A 522 -28.66 -2.33 -7.63
C ALA A 522 -29.61 -2.55 -6.43
N VAL A 523 -29.77 -3.80 -5.99
CA VAL A 523 -30.55 -4.12 -4.78
C VAL A 523 -29.92 -3.50 -3.52
N ALA A 524 -28.59 -3.55 -3.40
CA ALA A 524 -27.88 -2.98 -2.27
C ALA A 524 -28.04 -1.45 -2.19
N VAL A 525 -27.89 -0.75 -3.30
CA VAL A 525 -28.01 0.71 -3.34
C VAL A 525 -29.46 1.16 -3.15
N ARG A 526 -30.44 0.44 -3.70
CA ARG A 526 -31.86 0.71 -3.44
C ARG A 526 -32.19 0.65 -1.94
N ARG A 527 -31.67 -0.38 -1.24
CA ARG A 527 -31.83 -0.51 0.22
C ARG A 527 -31.15 0.64 0.95
N PHE A 528 -29.93 0.99 0.54
CA PHE A 528 -29.19 2.12 1.11
C PHE A 528 -29.98 3.42 0.96
N CYS A 529 -30.43 3.76 -0.25
CA CYS A 529 -31.19 4.97 -0.53
C CYS A 529 -32.45 5.08 0.33
N ARG A 530 -33.20 3.98 0.48
CA ARG A 530 -34.39 3.94 1.35
C ARG A 530 -34.03 4.19 2.82
N GLN A 531 -32.95 3.59 3.31
CA GLN A 531 -32.53 3.74 4.71
C GLN A 531 -32.05 5.16 5.01
N HIS A 532 -31.41 5.82 4.04
CA HIS A 532 -30.84 7.16 4.22
C HIS A 532 -31.80 8.29 3.82
N GLY A 533 -33.07 7.98 3.50
CA GLY A 533 -34.05 8.99 3.10
C GLY A 533 -33.71 9.72 1.80
N ILE A 534 -32.96 9.08 0.89
CA ILE A 534 -32.64 9.66 -0.42
C ILE A 534 -33.91 9.77 -1.25
N ALA A 535 -34.12 10.94 -1.85
CA ALA A 535 -35.30 11.21 -2.68
C ALA A 535 -35.42 10.22 -3.86
N ARG A 536 -36.67 9.93 -4.25
CA ARG A 536 -37.00 8.83 -5.16
C ARG A 536 -36.39 9.00 -6.55
N ALA A 537 -36.21 10.22 -7.03
CA ALA A 537 -35.61 10.48 -8.33
C ALA A 537 -34.12 10.10 -8.34
N GLU A 538 -33.36 10.59 -7.36
CA GLU A 538 -31.95 10.27 -7.17
C GLU A 538 -31.73 8.79 -6.90
N ALA A 539 -32.58 8.17 -6.05
CA ALA A 539 -32.50 6.74 -5.77
C ALA A 539 -32.65 5.88 -7.02
N ARG A 540 -33.60 6.23 -7.91
CA ARG A 540 -33.81 5.53 -9.19
C ARG A 540 -32.62 5.69 -10.14
N LEU A 541 -32.06 6.91 -10.23
CA LEU A 541 -30.90 7.17 -11.06
C LEU A 541 -29.68 6.36 -10.58
N VAL A 542 -29.39 6.35 -9.28
CA VAL A 542 -28.25 5.57 -8.75
C VAL A 542 -28.46 4.06 -8.93
N GLU A 543 -29.68 3.56 -8.69
CA GLU A 543 -30.01 2.15 -8.95
C GLU A 543 -29.81 1.78 -10.43
N PHE A 544 -30.23 2.66 -11.35
CA PHE A 544 -29.98 2.50 -12.79
C PHE A 544 -28.48 2.46 -13.09
N LEU A 545 -27.71 3.44 -12.62
CA LEU A 545 -26.27 3.52 -12.88
C LEU A 545 -25.53 2.28 -12.39
N VAL A 546 -25.82 1.81 -11.18
CA VAL A 546 -25.20 0.60 -10.64
C VAL A 546 -25.61 -0.65 -11.44
N ARG A 547 -26.86 -0.73 -11.89
CA ARG A 547 -27.35 -1.85 -12.70
C ARG A 547 -26.74 -1.88 -14.11
N GLU A 548 -26.57 -0.71 -14.72
CA GLU A 548 -26.20 -0.56 -16.13
C GLU A 548 -24.72 -0.15 -16.35
N HIS A 549 -23.89 -0.10 -15.29
CA HIS A 549 -22.51 0.45 -15.39
C HIS A 549 -21.63 -0.20 -16.48
N LEU A 550 -21.89 -1.46 -16.83
CA LEU A 550 -21.18 -2.18 -17.90
C LEU A 550 -21.77 -1.96 -19.30
N SER A 551 -23.00 -1.48 -19.41
CA SER A 551 -23.76 -1.44 -20.66
C SER A 551 -23.11 -0.54 -21.70
N MET A 552 -22.70 0.66 -21.31
CA MET A 552 -22.08 1.60 -22.23
C MET A 552 -20.74 1.08 -22.77
N SER A 553 -19.86 0.58 -21.88
CA SER A 553 -18.58 0.00 -22.30
C SER A 553 -18.77 -1.24 -23.19
N ARG A 554 -19.80 -2.06 -22.92
CA ARG A 554 -20.11 -3.24 -23.73
C ARG A 554 -20.56 -2.84 -25.13
N THR A 555 -21.53 -1.93 -25.24
CA THR A 555 -22.08 -1.50 -26.53
C THR A 555 -21.02 -0.76 -27.35
N ALA A 556 -20.29 0.18 -26.75
CA ALA A 556 -19.26 0.94 -27.46
C ALA A 556 -18.12 0.07 -28.03
N GLN A 557 -17.79 -1.07 -27.39
CA GLN A 557 -16.64 -1.89 -27.76
C GLN A 557 -17.00 -3.19 -28.51
N LYS A 558 -18.26 -3.63 -28.47
CA LYS A 558 -18.67 -4.94 -29.01
C LYS A 558 -19.80 -4.89 -30.02
N GLU A 559 -20.37 -3.70 -30.28
CA GLU A 559 -21.48 -3.52 -31.21
C GLU A 559 -21.09 -2.48 -32.28
N ASP A 560 -21.79 -2.50 -33.41
CA ASP A 560 -21.56 -1.55 -34.51
C ASP A 560 -22.30 -0.24 -34.22
N LEU A 561 -21.55 0.84 -33.98
CA LEU A 561 -22.11 2.16 -33.68
C LEU A 561 -22.68 2.89 -34.91
N SER A 562 -22.45 2.35 -36.11
CA SER A 562 -23.05 2.88 -37.35
C SER A 562 -24.47 2.36 -37.57
N ASP A 563 -24.86 1.27 -36.90
CA ASP A 563 -26.19 0.68 -36.97
C ASP A 563 -27.22 1.53 -36.15
N PRO A 564 -28.21 2.15 -36.80
CA PRO A 564 -29.23 2.94 -36.11
C PRO A 564 -30.04 2.12 -35.08
N ASP A 565 -30.21 0.81 -35.29
CA ASP A 565 -30.97 -0.04 -34.37
C ASP A 565 -30.23 -0.27 -33.05
N VAL A 566 -28.89 -0.38 -33.10
CA VAL A 566 -28.03 -0.43 -31.91
C VAL A 566 -28.16 0.86 -31.10
N ILE A 567 -28.07 2.03 -31.76
CA ILE A 567 -28.22 3.32 -31.10
C ILE A 567 -29.63 3.49 -30.53
N ALA A 568 -30.67 3.13 -31.28
CA ALA A 568 -32.05 3.21 -30.81
C ALA A 568 -32.32 2.26 -29.62
N ALA A 569 -31.74 1.05 -29.63
CA ALA A 569 -31.85 0.11 -28.51
C ALA A 569 -31.15 0.63 -27.25
N PHE A 570 -29.95 1.21 -27.40
CA PHE A 570 -29.23 1.82 -26.29
C PHE A 570 -29.97 3.05 -25.75
N ALA A 571 -30.50 3.92 -26.62
CA ALA A 571 -31.33 5.07 -26.23
C ALA A 571 -32.56 4.64 -25.43
N ARG A 572 -33.31 3.62 -25.88
CA ARG A 572 -34.45 3.07 -25.12
C ARG A 572 -34.05 2.53 -23.75
N ARG A 573 -32.86 1.94 -23.63
CA ARG A 573 -32.34 1.40 -22.36
C ARG A 573 -31.99 2.51 -21.37
N VAL A 574 -31.40 3.60 -21.85
CA VAL A 574 -30.96 4.73 -21.04
C VAL A 574 -32.10 5.67 -20.67
N GLY A 575 -33.06 5.87 -21.59
CA GLY A 575 -34.31 6.60 -21.34
C GLY A 575 -34.21 8.11 -21.53
N ASP A 576 -33.29 8.79 -20.85
CA ASP A 576 -33.17 10.25 -20.89
C ASP A 576 -31.72 10.76 -20.89
N GLU A 577 -31.54 12.03 -21.27
CA GLU A 577 -30.23 12.71 -21.34
C GLU A 577 -29.51 12.67 -19.98
N ARG A 578 -30.22 12.91 -18.88
CA ARG A 578 -29.61 12.94 -17.54
C ARG A 578 -29.01 11.59 -17.16
N SER A 579 -29.69 10.49 -17.49
CA SER A 579 -29.22 9.13 -17.27
C SER A 579 -28.08 8.76 -18.21
N LEU A 580 -28.10 9.26 -19.45
CA LEU A 580 -27.02 9.08 -20.43
C LEU A 580 -25.73 9.76 -19.97
N THR A 581 -25.80 11.03 -19.58
CA THR A 581 -24.66 11.80 -19.08
C THR A 581 -24.06 11.15 -17.83
N ALA A 582 -24.90 10.76 -16.88
CA ALA A 582 -24.43 10.09 -15.67
C ALA A 582 -23.76 8.74 -15.95
N LEU A 583 -24.32 7.94 -16.87
CA LEU A 583 -23.74 6.66 -17.26
C LEU A 583 -22.41 6.85 -17.98
N TYR A 584 -22.30 7.83 -18.88
CA TYR A 584 -21.06 8.18 -19.55
C TYR A 584 -19.95 8.56 -18.55
N LEU A 585 -20.25 9.49 -17.63
CA LEU A 585 -19.28 9.91 -16.61
C LEU A 585 -18.85 8.72 -15.74
N LEU A 586 -19.79 7.86 -15.32
CA LEU A 586 -19.44 6.68 -14.53
C LEU A 586 -18.57 5.71 -15.31
N THR A 587 -18.90 5.42 -16.57
CA THR A 587 -18.13 4.50 -17.43
C THR A 587 -16.73 5.02 -17.68
N VAL A 588 -16.55 6.33 -17.95
CA VAL A 588 -15.20 6.90 -18.11
C VAL A 588 -14.41 6.83 -16.80
N ALA A 589 -15.02 7.19 -15.67
CA ALA A 589 -14.36 7.09 -14.37
C ALA A 589 -13.95 5.66 -14.01
N ASP A 590 -14.81 4.69 -14.32
CA ASP A 590 -14.62 3.25 -14.09
C ASP A 590 -13.45 2.70 -14.92
N ILE A 591 -13.50 2.84 -16.24
CA ILE A 591 -12.44 2.36 -17.14
C ILE A 591 -11.08 2.95 -16.74
N ARG A 592 -11.02 4.24 -16.39
CA ARG A 592 -9.78 4.88 -15.90
C ARG A 592 -9.35 4.41 -14.51
N GLY A 593 -10.27 3.90 -13.71
CA GLY A 593 -10.01 3.36 -12.37
C GLY A 593 -9.49 1.93 -12.37
N THR A 594 -9.48 1.22 -13.51
CA THR A 594 -9.02 -0.17 -13.62
C THR A 594 -7.48 -0.29 -13.65
N SER A 595 -6.82 0.39 -14.60
CA SER A 595 -5.37 0.46 -14.76
C SER A 595 -4.97 1.58 -15.74
N PRO A 596 -3.78 2.19 -15.61
CA PRO A 596 -3.27 3.16 -16.59
C PRO A 596 -3.23 2.64 -18.03
N MET A 597 -3.05 1.33 -18.23
CA MET A 597 -2.95 0.72 -19.57
C MET A 597 -4.30 0.51 -20.26
N VAL A 598 -5.41 0.55 -19.52
CA VAL A 598 -6.72 0.19 -20.07
C VAL A 598 -7.33 1.35 -20.86
N TRP A 599 -7.10 2.60 -20.45
CA TRP A 599 -7.62 3.78 -21.12
C TRP A 599 -6.72 4.22 -22.28
N ASN A 600 -7.30 4.45 -23.46
CA ASN A 600 -6.62 5.04 -24.61
C ASN A 600 -7.56 5.95 -25.42
N ALA A 601 -6.99 6.78 -26.30
CA ALA A 601 -7.75 7.75 -27.09
C ALA A 601 -8.86 7.10 -27.93
N TRP A 602 -8.60 5.92 -28.50
CA TRP A 602 -9.58 5.17 -29.29
C TRP A 602 -10.81 4.73 -28.48
N LYS A 603 -10.63 4.19 -27.26
CA LYS A 603 -11.75 3.86 -26.36
C LYS A 603 -12.53 5.10 -25.95
N GLY A 604 -11.83 6.20 -25.70
CA GLY A 604 -12.45 7.50 -25.43
C GLY A 604 -13.38 7.92 -26.56
N LYS A 605 -12.90 7.83 -27.80
CA LYS A 605 -13.65 8.17 -29.02
C LYS A 605 -14.90 7.31 -29.19
N LEU A 606 -14.81 5.98 -29.02
CA LEU A 606 -15.97 5.08 -29.12
C LEU A 606 -17.07 5.41 -28.11
N LEU A 607 -16.69 5.72 -26.86
CA LEU A 607 -17.65 6.09 -25.82
C LEU A 607 -18.32 7.43 -26.14
N GLU A 608 -17.54 8.40 -26.63
CA GLU A 608 -18.05 9.71 -27.01
C GLU A 608 -18.98 9.64 -28.24
N ASP A 609 -18.63 8.84 -29.25
CA ASP A 609 -19.45 8.65 -30.45
C ASP A 609 -20.79 7.99 -30.09
N LEU A 610 -20.78 6.95 -29.24
CA LEU A 610 -22.01 6.35 -28.71
C LEU A 610 -22.84 7.37 -27.92
N TYR A 611 -22.21 8.19 -27.07
CA TYR A 611 -22.89 9.25 -26.33
C TYR A 611 -23.60 10.23 -27.27
N ARG A 612 -22.87 10.81 -28.24
CA ARG A 612 -23.41 11.82 -29.15
C ARG A 612 -24.49 11.25 -30.06
N ALA A 613 -24.33 10.02 -30.55
CA ALA A 613 -25.35 9.34 -31.35
C ALA A 613 -26.63 9.10 -30.55
N THR A 614 -26.51 8.63 -29.31
CA THR A 614 -27.65 8.37 -28.43
C THR A 614 -28.37 9.66 -28.04
N LEU A 615 -27.62 10.72 -27.75
CA LEU A 615 -28.18 12.03 -27.38
C LEU A 615 -29.07 12.60 -28.49
N ARG A 616 -28.65 12.47 -29.76
CA ARG A 616 -29.45 12.87 -30.92
C ARG A 616 -30.78 12.12 -30.99
N VAL A 617 -30.79 10.81 -30.71
CA VAL A 617 -32.01 9.99 -30.70
C VAL A 617 -32.95 10.37 -29.55
N LEU A 618 -32.41 10.73 -28.39
CA LEU A 618 -33.21 11.15 -27.23
C LEU A 618 -33.81 12.56 -27.37
N GLY A 619 -33.50 13.29 -28.47
CA GLY A 619 -33.93 14.67 -28.66
C GLY A 619 -33.29 15.66 -27.69
N GLY A 620 -32.21 15.25 -27.00
CA GLY A 620 -31.43 16.12 -26.13
C GLY A 620 -30.64 17.12 -26.96
N ARG A 621 -30.43 18.33 -26.42
CA ARG A 621 -29.51 19.29 -27.04
C ARG A 621 -28.10 18.81 -26.75
N ALA A 622 -27.31 18.51 -27.78
CA ALA A 622 -25.85 18.48 -27.62
C ALA A 622 -25.41 19.80 -26.94
N PRO A 623 -24.33 19.81 -26.13
CA PRO A 623 -23.74 21.07 -25.69
C PRO A 623 -23.67 22.00 -26.89
N ASP A 624 -24.23 23.20 -26.73
CA ASP A 624 -24.52 24.09 -27.85
C ASP A 624 -23.26 24.23 -28.71
N ALA A 625 -23.36 23.85 -29.98
CA ALA A 625 -22.24 23.92 -30.90
C ALA A 625 -21.69 25.35 -30.98
N ALA A 626 -22.53 26.36 -30.76
CA ALA A 626 -22.09 27.74 -30.61
C ALA A 626 -21.31 27.94 -29.30
N ALA A 627 -21.76 27.42 -28.16
CA ALA A 627 -21.04 27.51 -26.89
C ALA A 627 -19.69 26.77 -26.90
N GLU A 628 -19.61 25.60 -27.56
CA GLU A 628 -18.35 24.85 -27.73
C GLU A 628 -17.40 25.59 -28.69
N THR A 629 -17.92 26.13 -29.79
CA THR A 629 -17.16 27.00 -30.70
C THR A 629 -16.63 28.25 -29.99
N GLU A 630 -17.45 28.91 -29.18
CA GLU A 630 -17.05 30.10 -28.43
C GLU A 630 -16.09 29.79 -27.28
N ALA A 631 -16.09 28.57 -26.74
CA ALA A 631 -15.08 28.11 -25.81
C ALA A 631 -13.73 27.89 -26.52
N ARG A 632 -13.72 27.19 -27.66
CA ARG A 632 -12.50 26.96 -28.45
C ARG A 632 -11.87 28.26 -28.97
N LYS A 633 -12.69 29.22 -29.39
CA LYS A 633 -12.26 30.58 -29.73
C LYS A 633 -11.60 31.28 -28.53
N ARG A 634 -12.22 31.25 -27.35
CA ARG A 634 -11.62 31.84 -26.14
C ARG A 634 -10.28 31.19 -25.78
N ASP A 635 -10.18 29.87 -25.86
CA ASP A 635 -8.94 29.16 -25.55
C ASP A 635 -7.84 29.44 -26.59
N ALA A 636 -8.20 29.54 -27.88
CA ALA A 636 -7.27 29.94 -28.94
C ALA A 636 -6.76 31.38 -28.74
N LEU A 637 -7.60 32.31 -28.28
CA LEU A 637 -7.18 33.67 -27.94
C LEU A 637 -6.16 33.72 -26.79
N VAL A 638 -6.31 32.85 -25.78
CA VAL A 638 -5.32 32.72 -24.70
C VAL A 638 -3.98 32.24 -25.25
N LEU A 639 -3.98 31.28 -26.18
CA LEU A 639 -2.77 30.77 -26.82
C LEU A 639 -2.10 31.83 -27.72
N LEU A 640 -2.88 32.62 -28.45
CA LEU A 640 -2.36 33.73 -29.26
C LEU A 640 -1.74 34.83 -28.38
N ALA A 641 -2.36 35.14 -27.24
CA ALA A 641 -1.85 36.11 -26.28
C ALA A 641 -0.52 35.66 -25.65
N LEU A 642 -0.34 34.36 -25.40
CA LEU A 642 0.92 33.78 -24.93
C LEU A 642 2.08 33.92 -25.95
N ASN A 643 1.75 34.12 -27.23
CA ASN A 643 2.71 34.35 -28.31
C ASN A 643 2.90 35.84 -28.66
N ALA A 644 2.46 36.76 -27.78
CA ALA A 644 2.61 38.21 -27.92
C ALA A 644 2.01 38.81 -29.20
N LEU A 645 0.98 38.17 -29.77
CA LEU A 645 0.24 38.71 -30.91
C LEU A 645 -0.73 39.83 -30.47
N PRO A 646 -1.00 40.82 -31.34
CA PRO A 646 -2.02 41.85 -31.09
C PRO A 646 -3.39 41.24 -30.77
N ALA A 647 -4.15 41.86 -29.85
CA ALA A 647 -5.42 41.33 -29.36
C ALA A 647 -6.47 41.06 -30.47
N ASN A 648 -6.38 41.76 -31.60
CA ASN A 648 -7.26 41.66 -32.76
C ASN A 648 -6.62 40.93 -33.97
N ALA A 649 -5.45 40.33 -33.83
CA ALA A 649 -4.76 39.64 -34.94
C ALA A 649 -5.61 38.52 -35.56
N HIS A 650 -6.47 37.91 -34.76
CA HIS A 650 -7.35 36.82 -35.17
C HIS A 650 -8.55 37.26 -36.02
N GLU A 651 -8.98 38.53 -35.93
CA GLU A 651 -10.24 38.99 -36.52
C GLU A 651 -10.26 38.85 -38.05
N VAL A 652 -9.13 39.12 -38.71
CA VAL A 652 -9.03 39.07 -40.19
C VAL A 652 -9.30 37.66 -40.70
N LEU A 653 -8.67 36.64 -40.09
CA LEU A 653 -8.85 35.25 -40.49
C LEU A 653 -10.20 34.72 -40.02
N TRP A 654 -10.55 34.92 -38.75
CA TRP A 654 -11.73 34.29 -38.15
C TRP A 654 -13.04 34.78 -38.75
N ASN A 655 -13.10 36.02 -39.24
CA ASN A 655 -14.26 36.56 -39.95
C ASN A 655 -14.49 35.92 -41.34
N THR A 656 -13.50 35.19 -41.87
CA THR A 656 -13.61 34.44 -43.14
C THR A 656 -13.94 32.97 -42.97
N LEU A 657 -13.93 32.47 -41.72
CA LEU A 657 -14.11 31.06 -41.38
C LEU A 657 -15.53 30.78 -40.91
N ASP A 658 -16.08 29.64 -41.32
CA ASP A 658 -17.43 29.23 -40.93
C ASP A 658 -17.45 28.48 -39.57
N LEU A 659 -18.65 28.29 -39.01
CA LEU A 659 -18.82 27.51 -37.77
C LEU A 659 -18.26 26.08 -37.93
N GLY A 660 -18.33 25.52 -39.14
CA GLY A 660 -17.80 24.20 -39.45
C GLY A 660 -16.28 24.08 -39.31
N TYR A 661 -15.53 25.16 -39.53
CA TYR A 661 -14.10 25.21 -39.31
C TYR A 661 -13.75 25.06 -37.82
N PHE A 662 -14.35 25.88 -36.95
CA PHE A 662 -14.06 25.88 -35.51
C PHE A 662 -14.52 24.59 -34.81
N MET A 663 -15.52 23.92 -35.37
CA MET A 663 -15.97 22.62 -34.88
C MET A 663 -15.00 21.47 -35.22
N ARG A 664 -14.19 21.61 -36.28
CA ARG A 664 -13.27 20.57 -36.77
C ARG A 664 -11.85 20.68 -36.23
N HIS A 665 -11.51 21.79 -35.59
CA HIS A 665 -10.16 22.10 -35.15
C HIS A 665 -10.14 22.38 -33.65
N GLU A 666 -9.09 21.94 -32.96
CA GLU A 666 -8.87 22.21 -31.54
C GLU A 666 -8.32 23.63 -31.36
N ALA A 667 -8.40 24.17 -30.14
CA ALA A 667 -7.96 25.54 -29.84
C ALA A 667 -6.49 25.81 -30.24
N ALA A 668 -5.62 24.81 -30.11
CA ALA A 668 -4.21 24.89 -30.53
C ALA A 668 -4.05 24.96 -32.06
N ASP A 669 -4.84 24.19 -32.81
CA ASP A 669 -4.82 24.23 -34.27
C ASP A 669 -5.38 25.56 -34.77
N ILE A 670 -6.48 26.04 -34.17
CA ILE A 670 -7.06 27.34 -34.48
C ILE A 670 -6.03 28.44 -34.22
N ALA A 671 -5.35 28.44 -33.07
CA ALA A 671 -4.30 29.40 -32.75
C ALA A 671 -3.07 29.28 -33.66
N TRP A 672 -2.72 28.09 -34.14
CA TRP A 672 -1.62 27.90 -35.08
C TRP A 672 -1.95 28.37 -36.50
N HIS A 673 -3.19 28.20 -36.93
CA HIS A 673 -3.67 28.68 -38.23
C HIS A 673 -3.87 30.21 -38.28
N THR A 674 -4.00 30.84 -37.11
CA THR A 674 -4.23 32.28 -36.93
C THR A 674 -2.91 33.02 -36.86
#